data_AF-A0A1V5V5X8-F1
#
_entry.id   AF-A0A1V5V5X8-F1
#
_cell.length_a   1.000
_cell.length_b   1.000
_cell.length_c   1.000
_cell.angle_alpha   90.00
_cell.angle_beta   90.00
_cell.angle_gamma   90.00
#
_symmetry.space_group_name_H-M   'P 1'
#
loop_
_entity.id
_entity.type
_entity.pdbx_description
1 polymer ?
#
loop_
_entity_poly.entity_id
_entity_poly.type
_entity_poly.pdbx_seq_one_letter_code
_entity_poly.pdbx_strand_id
1 'polypeptide(L)'
;MKTAFKKIGSVIFATLLSACFSPPSSADEAGKPVALVGHSYGIHEVKILINKVIVVSEEETYVYQNCGGNIPISELDKYSLLIVATSVSKALTDDEMEKLKSWVTNGGNLMLIDFAPSSLCGGRDELQKKKLLSWAGIQSVRSVKAGISCKVIEADAPFLKGVEFEKNNDGIRIWPENVNRIADVIPPMRTIIGDASSCFVGIAQVGKGTVSYFGGELFRMYRRKPELSVKYMEIMRNAVRIARPLSQNTMKTAMLEKSAWGDTPLLLWNREWNRGEEYGPRFTPPMPEQNEIIGSLSADMAIDEYETLQLNLTPLKDFKEISFSLESKDVPKENLEFLVQEKPNPIPWPKKPGIAKEFPFWLIPPEHLEGKMKNSFALPKAGETKIVWLRINSHGIKPGDYKIGMNFQIPGEKTIQLPVDLKVYPVTLPRKRLIKLEASGQVYGDVNRAAPALRFTKDLEAHGVEWSRINVLRPATFKIQGTTEFLTTQYMESHKKDFEAGKYPELDMTALDPWMEQAIGHGLIYFKVPPSFYELEKLGFKKENIDKIEQWYISQASRYMKEKGLRIFIANYGDELNLQELKTVWEPWARKLTKYGWDCTSSFSAGGVYVDYFNEISPFVKLWTLNQRYTLFFIEKVKTGELKLRRDAIIGSYGAGEGRGSEFRKPLGKSRYLGWISWLNGVQNCSVNPYFKGWLYYLDYGNKGEAGGIGGERFVSYIDKDDVSVPLAACPFWEGVREGMEEGNLCAVLSWYIEHLEKLEAEPASKAKKAREKLAQIIGPSENSIIKWKEAVRYKYPVKEIKASSADYKKAKKEILELLLSLKDDAQKYIRPSLYWNDTELIHEGKAVAAIYYDKIKPDVIVKAIKKLSGIELPSFNAGGDLNDKYKTAIIIGNASQNPLSKKILDQNQSRDADNNYPGAGSYYIREFENSGNKTFIIAGPEEEGTKKGITMFSQFLYSEGNWLNRDK
;
A
#
# COMPACT_ATOMS: atom_id res chain seq x y z
N MET A 1 -39.77 -5.50 11.93
CA MET A 1 -38.88 -4.45 11.35
C MET A 1 -37.58 -4.99 10.75
N LYS A 2 -36.84 -5.92 11.37
CA LYS A 2 -35.60 -6.53 10.82
C LYS A 2 -35.77 -7.31 9.49
N THR A 3 -36.97 -7.76 9.16
CA THR A 3 -37.30 -8.44 7.89
C THR A 3 -37.74 -7.48 6.77
N ALA A 4 -38.10 -6.23 7.10
CA ALA A 4 -38.52 -5.24 6.10
C ALA A 4 -37.31 -4.55 5.43
N PHE A 5 -36.23 -4.31 6.18
CA PHE A 5 -35.04 -3.63 5.64
C PHE A 5 -34.15 -4.52 4.74
N LYS A 6 -34.14 -5.85 4.95
CA LYS A 6 -33.48 -6.77 4.02
C LYS A 6 -34.15 -6.81 2.64
N LYS A 7 -35.47 -6.58 2.58
CA LYS A 7 -36.18 -6.44 1.30
C LYS A 7 -35.86 -5.11 0.62
N ILE A 8 -35.69 -4.02 1.34
CA ILE A 8 -35.47 -2.68 0.73
C ILE A 8 -34.08 -2.55 0.08
N GLY A 9 -33.02 -3.11 0.67
CA GLY A 9 -31.68 -3.11 0.04
C GLY A 9 -31.59 -3.96 -1.23
N SER A 10 -32.25 -5.12 -1.25
CA SER A 10 -32.35 -5.98 -2.44
C SER A 10 -33.32 -5.43 -3.49
N VAL A 11 -34.39 -4.73 -3.09
CA VAL A 11 -35.36 -4.11 -4.00
C VAL A 11 -34.79 -2.84 -4.63
N ILE A 12 -34.01 -2.01 -3.93
CA ILE A 12 -33.40 -0.81 -4.54
C ILE A 12 -32.31 -1.21 -5.55
N PHE A 13 -31.52 -2.25 -5.27
CA PHE A 13 -30.51 -2.79 -6.21
C PHE A 13 -31.14 -3.56 -7.40
N ALA A 14 -32.25 -4.28 -7.17
CA ALA A 14 -32.98 -4.99 -8.23
C ALA A 14 -33.79 -4.03 -9.14
N THR A 15 -34.30 -2.93 -8.61
CA THR A 15 -35.04 -1.92 -9.39
C THR A 15 -34.08 -1.08 -10.26
N LEU A 16 -32.84 -0.86 -9.79
CA LEU A 16 -31.77 -0.19 -10.57
C LEU A 16 -31.26 -1.05 -11.74
N LEU A 17 -31.20 -2.38 -11.62
CA LEU A 17 -30.94 -3.24 -12.79
C LEU A 17 -32.15 -3.35 -13.73
N SER A 18 -33.39 -3.39 -13.22
CA SER A 18 -34.57 -3.60 -14.07
C SER A 18 -34.88 -2.42 -15.01
N ALA A 19 -34.47 -1.20 -14.66
CA ALA A 19 -34.63 -0.02 -15.51
C ALA A 19 -33.58 0.09 -16.65
N CYS A 20 -32.43 -0.59 -16.52
CA CYS A 20 -31.31 -0.51 -17.48
C CYS A 20 -31.25 -1.68 -18.49
N PHE A 21 -32.04 -2.72 -18.30
CA PHE A 21 -32.00 -3.96 -19.11
C PHE A 21 -33.32 -4.31 -19.80
N SER A 22 -34.21 -3.34 -20.05
CA SER A 22 -35.31 -3.58 -21.01
C SER A 22 -34.68 -3.70 -22.40
N PRO A 23 -34.65 -4.91 -23.01
CA PRO A 23 -34.14 -5.04 -24.37
C PRO A 23 -35.11 -4.28 -25.29
N PRO A 24 -34.63 -3.60 -26.35
CA PRO A 24 -35.51 -3.32 -27.46
C PRO A 24 -36.09 -4.66 -27.93
N SER A 25 -37.36 -4.69 -28.33
CA SER A 25 -38.07 -5.89 -28.78
C SER A 25 -37.48 -6.56 -30.03
N SER A 26 -36.29 -6.12 -30.47
CA SER A 26 -35.48 -6.69 -31.54
C SER A 26 -34.09 -7.17 -31.07
N ALA A 27 -33.80 -7.22 -29.76
CA ALA A 27 -32.51 -7.62 -29.18
C ALA A 27 -32.44 -9.11 -28.75
N ASP A 28 -33.20 -9.99 -29.40
CA ASP A 28 -33.11 -11.44 -29.16
C ASP A 28 -31.76 -12.07 -29.59
N GLU A 29 -30.89 -11.30 -30.27
CA GLU A 29 -29.56 -11.76 -30.68
C GLU A 29 -28.40 -11.36 -29.75
N ALA A 30 -28.56 -10.38 -28.87
CA ALA A 30 -27.50 -9.99 -27.96
C ALA A 30 -27.42 -10.96 -26.77
N GLY A 31 -26.34 -11.72 -26.67
CA GLY A 31 -26.12 -12.66 -25.56
C GLY A 31 -26.26 -11.99 -24.18
N LYS A 32 -26.51 -12.78 -23.14
CA LYS A 32 -26.62 -12.30 -21.73
C LYS A 32 -25.32 -12.61 -20.94
N PRO A 33 -25.02 -11.91 -19.84
CA PRO A 33 -23.84 -12.19 -19.01
C PRO A 33 -23.78 -13.61 -18.41
N VAL A 34 -22.60 -13.96 -17.91
CA VAL A 34 -22.33 -15.19 -17.13
C VAL A 34 -22.47 -14.92 -15.62
N ALA A 35 -23.27 -15.71 -14.91
CA ALA A 35 -23.26 -15.73 -13.44
C ALA A 35 -22.28 -16.78 -12.92
N LEU A 36 -21.38 -16.40 -12.01
CA LEU A 36 -20.40 -17.28 -11.38
C LEU A 36 -20.69 -17.43 -9.89
N VAL A 37 -20.90 -18.66 -9.42
CA VAL A 37 -21.22 -18.98 -8.02
C VAL A 37 -20.20 -19.97 -7.47
N GLY A 38 -19.65 -19.69 -6.29
CA GLY A 38 -18.72 -20.59 -5.61
C GLY A 38 -18.58 -20.25 -4.13
N HIS A 39 -18.64 -21.27 -3.28
CA HIS A 39 -18.40 -21.21 -1.84
C HIS A 39 -17.30 -22.18 -1.42
N SER A 40 -16.69 -21.99 -0.24
CA SER A 40 -15.58 -22.83 0.25
C SER A 40 -14.46 -22.96 -0.82
N TYR A 41 -14.10 -24.18 -1.22
CA TYR A 41 -13.15 -24.42 -2.31
C TYR A 41 -13.59 -23.83 -3.67
N GLY A 42 -14.89 -23.68 -3.90
CA GLY A 42 -15.46 -23.05 -5.08
C GLY A 42 -15.03 -21.59 -5.28
N ILE A 43 -14.60 -20.89 -4.22
CA ILE A 43 -14.04 -19.53 -4.34
C ILE A 43 -12.74 -19.56 -5.14
N HIS A 44 -11.91 -20.61 -4.98
CA HIS A 44 -10.68 -20.77 -5.76
C HIS A 44 -10.97 -21.22 -7.20
N GLU A 45 -12.02 -22.01 -7.38
CA GLU A 45 -12.46 -22.47 -8.70
C GLU A 45 -13.03 -21.31 -9.54
N VAL A 46 -13.91 -20.47 -8.98
CA VAL A 46 -14.40 -19.25 -9.66
C VAL A 46 -13.25 -18.35 -10.08
N LYS A 47 -12.21 -18.21 -9.24
CA LYS A 47 -11.03 -17.42 -9.58
C LYS A 47 -10.30 -17.95 -10.80
N ILE A 48 -10.08 -19.27 -10.91
CA ILE A 48 -9.39 -19.82 -12.07
C ILE A 48 -10.26 -19.77 -13.33
N LEU A 49 -11.57 -19.96 -13.20
CA LEU A 49 -12.53 -19.84 -14.31
C LEU A 49 -12.52 -18.43 -14.90
N ILE A 50 -12.61 -17.40 -14.06
CA ILE A 50 -12.53 -16.01 -14.50
C ILE A 50 -11.27 -15.78 -15.32
N ASN A 51 -10.11 -16.19 -14.80
CA ASN A 51 -8.80 -15.85 -15.37
C ASN A 51 -8.38 -16.70 -16.57
N LYS A 52 -9.00 -17.86 -16.78
CA LYS A 52 -8.55 -18.83 -17.77
C LYS A 52 -9.64 -19.30 -18.73
N VAL A 53 -10.91 -19.18 -18.35
CA VAL A 53 -12.06 -19.70 -19.13
C VAL A 53 -12.97 -18.58 -19.61
N ILE A 54 -13.29 -17.61 -18.75
CA ILE A 54 -14.18 -16.48 -19.10
C ILE A 54 -13.41 -15.37 -19.82
N VAL A 55 -12.12 -15.21 -19.47
CA VAL A 55 -11.23 -14.20 -20.02
C VAL A 55 -10.06 -14.94 -20.65
N VAL A 56 -10.08 -15.07 -21.97
CA VAL A 56 -9.09 -15.84 -22.72
C VAL A 56 -8.14 -14.89 -23.46
N SER A 57 -8.69 -13.95 -24.22
CA SER A 57 -7.97 -12.89 -24.93
C SER A 57 -8.78 -11.60 -24.96
N GLU A 58 -8.25 -10.54 -25.57
CA GLU A 58 -9.00 -9.30 -25.79
C GLU A 58 -10.25 -9.52 -26.66
N GLU A 59 -10.15 -10.41 -27.64
CA GLU A 59 -11.23 -10.80 -28.55
C GLU A 59 -12.18 -11.83 -27.92
N GLU A 60 -11.69 -12.64 -26.99
CA GLU A 60 -12.44 -13.72 -26.33
C GLU A 60 -12.54 -13.47 -24.81
N THR A 61 -13.26 -12.40 -24.46
CA THR A 61 -13.66 -12.10 -23.08
C THR A 61 -15.16 -11.93 -22.98
N TYR A 62 -15.78 -12.62 -22.02
CA TYR A 62 -17.23 -12.56 -21.77
C TYR A 62 -17.57 -11.68 -20.57
N VAL A 63 -18.74 -11.03 -20.62
CA VAL A 63 -19.28 -10.25 -19.49
C VAL A 63 -19.76 -11.22 -18.42
N TYR A 64 -19.36 -11.01 -17.17
CA TYR A 64 -19.70 -11.90 -16.06
C TYR A 64 -20.00 -11.14 -14.77
N GLN A 65 -20.69 -11.81 -13.86
CA GLN A 65 -20.96 -11.37 -12.49
C GLN A 65 -20.56 -12.46 -11.49
N ASN A 66 -19.65 -12.14 -10.57
CA ASN A 66 -19.33 -13.01 -9.44
C ASN A 66 -20.39 -12.86 -8.35
N CYS A 67 -21.23 -13.87 -8.20
CA CYS A 67 -22.34 -13.92 -7.26
C CYS A 67 -21.93 -14.48 -5.87
N GLY A 68 -20.63 -14.73 -5.66
CA GLY A 68 -20.11 -15.32 -4.43
C GLY A 68 -20.72 -16.71 -4.18
N GLY A 69 -21.10 -17.01 -2.94
CA GLY A 69 -21.68 -18.31 -2.59
C GLY A 69 -23.19 -18.44 -2.81
N ASN A 70 -23.88 -17.43 -3.33
CA ASN A 70 -25.35 -17.43 -3.45
C ASN A 70 -25.78 -17.45 -4.91
N ILE A 71 -26.78 -18.26 -5.23
CA ILE A 71 -27.38 -18.27 -6.57
C ILE A 71 -28.43 -17.15 -6.65
N PRO A 72 -28.36 -16.26 -7.67
CA PRO A 72 -29.32 -15.17 -7.83
C PRO A 72 -30.63 -15.68 -8.44
N ILE A 73 -31.38 -16.55 -7.72
CA ILE A 73 -32.57 -17.23 -8.24
C ILE A 73 -33.63 -16.27 -8.80
N SER A 74 -33.84 -15.12 -8.17
CA SER A 74 -34.80 -14.10 -8.62
C SER A 74 -34.37 -13.33 -9.86
N GLU A 75 -33.13 -13.52 -10.33
CA GLU A 75 -32.54 -12.75 -11.42
C GLU A 75 -31.94 -13.65 -12.52
N LEU A 76 -32.29 -14.95 -12.54
CA LEU A 76 -31.72 -15.90 -13.49
C LEU A 76 -31.91 -15.45 -14.96
N ASP A 77 -33.03 -14.81 -15.27
CA ASP A 77 -33.33 -14.31 -16.61
C ASP A 77 -32.35 -13.22 -17.11
N LYS A 78 -31.53 -12.63 -16.23
CA LYS A 78 -30.46 -11.71 -16.60
C LYS A 78 -29.23 -12.41 -17.20
N TYR A 79 -29.12 -13.73 -17.08
CA TYR A 79 -27.92 -14.48 -17.47
C TYR A 79 -28.24 -15.50 -18.56
N SER A 80 -27.27 -15.78 -19.44
CA SER A 80 -27.38 -16.90 -20.40
C SER A 80 -26.71 -18.16 -19.86
N LEU A 81 -25.75 -17.99 -18.96
CA LEU A 81 -24.96 -19.06 -18.37
C LEU A 81 -24.83 -18.84 -16.86
N LEU A 82 -25.15 -19.87 -16.08
CA LEU A 82 -24.88 -19.95 -14.65
C LEU A 82 -23.83 -21.04 -14.42
N ILE A 83 -22.67 -20.67 -13.87
CA ILE A 83 -21.63 -21.62 -13.47
C ILE A 83 -21.65 -21.75 -11.95
N VAL A 84 -21.91 -22.96 -11.45
CA VAL A 84 -21.83 -23.30 -10.03
C VAL A 84 -20.57 -24.13 -9.81
N ALA A 85 -19.58 -23.51 -9.18
CA ALA A 85 -18.26 -24.05 -8.94
C ALA A 85 -18.19 -24.69 -7.54
N THR A 86 -18.13 -26.03 -7.50
CA THR A 86 -17.92 -26.86 -6.29
C THR A 86 -19.03 -26.82 -5.24
N SER A 87 -19.42 -25.65 -4.72
CA SER A 87 -20.44 -25.54 -3.68
C SER A 87 -21.13 -24.17 -3.62
N VAL A 88 -22.28 -24.13 -2.95
CA VAL A 88 -23.06 -22.94 -2.60
C VAL A 88 -23.11 -22.75 -1.09
N SER A 89 -23.31 -21.52 -0.63
CA SER A 89 -23.39 -21.18 0.81
C SER A 89 -24.71 -21.62 1.45
N LYS A 90 -25.76 -21.80 0.66
CA LYS A 90 -27.06 -22.34 1.07
C LYS A 90 -27.61 -23.21 -0.05
N ALA A 91 -28.14 -24.39 0.32
CA ALA A 91 -28.88 -25.24 -0.60
C ALA A 91 -30.15 -24.54 -1.10
N LEU A 92 -30.57 -24.92 -2.30
CA LEU A 92 -31.83 -24.44 -2.87
C LEU A 92 -33.01 -25.13 -2.18
N THR A 93 -34.06 -24.36 -1.93
CA THR A 93 -35.38 -24.88 -1.62
C THR A 93 -36.02 -25.51 -2.86
N ASP A 94 -37.05 -26.32 -2.69
CA ASP A 94 -37.74 -26.99 -3.82
C ASP A 94 -38.30 -25.96 -4.82
N ASP A 95 -38.87 -24.85 -4.33
CA ASP A 95 -39.34 -23.73 -5.16
C ASP A 95 -38.21 -23.05 -5.95
N GLU A 96 -37.03 -22.89 -5.33
CA GLU A 96 -35.85 -22.33 -6.00
C GLU A 96 -35.29 -23.31 -7.05
N MET A 97 -35.37 -24.61 -6.80
CA MET A 97 -34.95 -25.65 -7.75
C MET A 97 -35.87 -25.70 -8.97
N GLU A 98 -37.19 -25.61 -8.79
CA GLU A 98 -38.13 -25.55 -9.92
C GLU A 98 -37.96 -24.26 -10.73
N LYS A 99 -37.61 -23.13 -10.09
CA LYS A 99 -37.23 -21.90 -10.82
C LYS A 99 -35.97 -22.08 -11.65
N LEU A 100 -34.94 -22.72 -11.08
CA LEU A 100 -33.70 -23.03 -11.81
C LEU A 100 -33.98 -23.93 -13.02
N LYS A 101 -34.75 -25.01 -12.82
CA LYS A 101 -35.16 -25.93 -13.89
C LYS A 101 -36.00 -25.23 -14.96
N SER A 102 -36.94 -24.38 -14.56
CA SER A 102 -37.76 -23.59 -15.50
C SER A 102 -36.89 -22.68 -16.36
N TRP A 103 -35.93 -21.97 -15.74
CA TRP A 103 -34.98 -21.12 -16.45
C TRP A 103 -34.13 -21.92 -17.47
N VAL A 104 -33.60 -23.08 -17.08
CA VAL A 104 -32.86 -23.95 -18.03
C VAL A 104 -33.79 -24.42 -19.15
N THR A 105 -35.00 -24.88 -18.83
CA THR A 105 -35.97 -25.35 -19.83
C THR A 105 -36.29 -24.28 -20.88
N ASN A 106 -36.27 -23.01 -20.47
CA ASN A 106 -36.54 -21.84 -21.32
C ASN A 106 -35.31 -21.28 -22.06
N GLY A 107 -34.16 -21.95 -22.02
CA GLY A 107 -32.96 -21.57 -22.80
C GLY A 107 -31.76 -21.18 -21.96
N GLY A 108 -31.87 -21.18 -20.62
CA GLY A 108 -30.73 -20.97 -19.73
C GLY A 108 -29.71 -22.11 -19.80
N ASN A 109 -28.43 -21.81 -19.63
CA ASN A 109 -27.36 -22.80 -19.61
C ASN A 109 -26.78 -22.94 -18.21
N LEU A 110 -26.72 -24.16 -17.68
CA LEU A 110 -26.22 -24.44 -16.34
C LEU A 110 -24.93 -25.26 -16.44
N MET A 111 -23.83 -24.78 -15.86
CA MET A 111 -22.57 -25.51 -15.74
C MET A 111 -22.31 -25.86 -14.28
N LEU A 112 -22.21 -27.14 -13.97
CA LEU A 112 -21.99 -27.67 -12.63
C LEU A 112 -20.60 -28.29 -12.54
N ILE A 113 -19.80 -27.86 -11.58
CA ILE A 113 -18.42 -28.34 -11.40
C ILE A 113 -18.27 -29.06 -10.06
N ASP A 114 -17.63 -30.22 -10.09
CA ASP A 114 -17.33 -31.07 -8.93
C ASP A 114 -18.58 -31.35 -8.06
N PHE A 115 -18.57 -31.01 -6.76
CA PHE A 115 -19.71 -31.27 -5.86
C PHE A 115 -20.89 -30.30 -5.99
N ALA A 116 -20.90 -29.41 -6.99
CA ALA A 116 -21.99 -28.45 -7.17
C ALA A 116 -23.38 -29.12 -7.14
N PRO A 117 -23.63 -30.26 -7.84
CA PRO A 117 -24.93 -30.92 -7.78
C PRO A 117 -25.37 -31.30 -6.35
N SER A 118 -24.46 -31.87 -5.56
CA SER A 118 -24.74 -32.24 -4.17
C SER A 118 -24.97 -31.01 -3.29
N SER A 119 -24.17 -29.96 -3.48
CA SER A 119 -24.29 -28.74 -2.69
C SER A 119 -25.60 -28.00 -2.93
N LEU A 120 -26.09 -27.99 -4.18
CA LEU A 120 -27.39 -27.40 -4.54
C LEU A 120 -28.54 -28.06 -3.78
N CYS A 121 -28.45 -29.37 -3.55
CA CYS A 121 -29.51 -30.18 -2.95
C CYS A 121 -29.41 -30.31 -1.42
N GLY A 122 -28.39 -29.71 -0.78
CA GLY A 122 -28.17 -29.84 0.66
C GLY A 122 -27.36 -31.06 1.09
N GLY A 123 -26.72 -31.76 0.16
CA GLY A 123 -25.85 -32.91 0.43
C GLY A 123 -26.00 -34.04 -0.59
N ARG A 124 -25.12 -35.04 -0.48
CA ARG A 124 -25.16 -36.23 -1.35
C ARG A 124 -26.41 -37.07 -1.11
N ASP A 125 -26.75 -37.28 0.17
CA ASP A 125 -27.91 -38.07 0.56
C ASP A 125 -29.21 -37.43 0.06
N GLU A 126 -29.32 -36.11 0.16
CA GLU A 126 -30.50 -35.38 -0.32
C GLU A 126 -30.61 -35.42 -1.85
N LEU A 127 -29.49 -35.27 -2.57
CA LEU A 127 -29.45 -35.45 -4.03
C LEU A 127 -29.98 -36.83 -4.45
N GLN A 128 -29.53 -37.89 -3.76
CA GLN A 128 -29.94 -39.27 -4.07
C GLN A 128 -31.40 -39.57 -3.65
N LYS A 129 -31.80 -39.17 -2.44
CA LYS A 129 -33.12 -39.46 -1.86
C LYS A 129 -34.23 -38.66 -2.55
N LYS A 130 -34.02 -37.35 -2.73
CA LYS A 130 -35.04 -36.45 -3.28
C LYS A 130 -34.98 -36.32 -4.80
N LYS A 131 -33.91 -36.81 -5.44
CA LYS A 131 -33.73 -36.79 -6.90
C LYS A 131 -33.93 -35.39 -7.52
N LEU A 132 -33.54 -34.34 -6.80
CA LEU A 132 -33.81 -32.94 -7.18
C LEU A 132 -33.16 -32.49 -8.51
N LEU A 133 -32.17 -33.23 -9.02
CA LEU A 133 -31.52 -32.99 -10.32
C LEU A 133 -31.77 -34.12 -11.33
N SER A 134 -32.77 -34.98 -11.12
CA SER A 134 -33.10 -36.05 -12.09
C SER A 134 -33.60 -35.49 -13.42
N TRP A 135 -34.18 -34.29 -13.43
CA TRP A 135 -34.58 -33.58 -14.65
C TRP A 135 -33.38 -33.24 -15.54
N ALA A 136 -32.19 -33.11 -14.95
CA ALA A 136 -30.91 -32.93 -15.66
C ALA A 136 -30.16 -34.26 -15.85
N GLY A 137 -30.71 -35.39 -15.41
CA GLY A 137 -30.08 -36.71 -15.52
C GLY A 137 -28.95 -36.99 -14.51
N ILE A 138 -28.78 -36.18 -13.46
CA ILE A 138 -27.73 -36.40 -12.44
C ILE A 138 -28.36 -37.10 -11.22
N GLN A 139 -27.91 -38.32 -10.92
CA GLN A 139 -28.42 -39.11 -9.78
C GLN A 139 -27.55 -38.96 -8.54
N SER A 140 -26.23 -38.94 -8.72
CA SER A 140 -25.29 -38.86 -7.60
C SER A 140 -23.96 -38.24 -8.05
N VAL A 141 -23.19 -37.71 -7.10
CA VAL A 141 -21.79 -37.32 -7.33
C VAL A 141 -20.93 -37.98 -6.27
N ARG A 142 -19.88 -38.69 -6.70
CA ARG A 142 -19.06 -39.51 -5.81
C ARG A 142 -17.56 -39.32 -5.99
N SER A 143 -16.86 -39.64 -4.91
CA SER A 143 -15.40 -39.69 -4.84
C SER A 143 -14.93 -41.12 -5.00
N VAL A 144 -14.08 -41.42 -5.99
CA VAL A 144 -13.49 -42.75 -6.13
C VAL A 144 -12.01 -42.68 -5.78
N LYS A 145 -11.58 -43.41 -4.73
CA LYS A 145 -10.24 -43.30 -4.15
C LYS A 145 -9.13 -43.73 -5.12
N ALA A 146 -9.37 -44.77 -5.90
CA ALA A 146 -8.45 -45.25 -6.94
C ALA A 146 -8.57 -44.49 -8.28
N GLY A 147 -9.57 -43.60 -8.37
CA GLY A 147 -10.01 -42.97 -9.60
C GLY A 147 -10.61 -43.96 -10.61
N ILE A 148 -11.20 -43.41 -11.68
CA ILE A 148 -11.80 -44.16 -12.78
C ILE A 148 -11.10 -43.77 -14.08
N SER A 149 -10.71 -44.77 -14.86
CA SER A 149 -10.22 -44.54 -16.23
C SER A 149 -11.40 -44.13 -17.10
N CYS A 150 -11.31 -42.95 -17.72
CA CYS A 150 -12.39 -42.39 -18.54
C CYS A 150 -12.06 -42.51 -20.02
N LYS A 151 -13.07 -42.86 -20.81
CA LYS A 151 -13.01 -42.89 -22.28
C LYS A 151 -13.70 -41.66 -22.85
N VAL A 152 -13.27 -41.23 -24.02
CA VAL A 152 -14.01 -40.24 -24.82
C VAL A 152 -15.10 -40.99 -25.58
N ILE A 153 -16.35 -40.85 -25.14
CA ILE A 153 -17.50 -41.58 -25.69
C ILE A 153 -18.05 -40.87 -26.93
N GLU A 154 -18.18 -39.55 -26.87
CA GLU A 154 -18.64 -38.72 -27.98
C GLU A 154 -17.49 -37.85 -28.51
N ALA A 155 -16.64 -38.44 -29.35
CA ALA A 155 -15.39 -37.83 -29.81
C ALA A 155 -15.56 -36.56 -30.66
N ASP A 156 -16.72 -36.40 -31.31
CA ASP A 156 -17.08 -35.25 -32.15
C ASP A 156 -17.99 -34.25 -31.43
N ALA A 157 -18.18 -34.41 -30.11
CA ALA A 157 -18.96 -33.47 -29.33
C ALA A 157 -18.35 -32.06 -29.44
N PRO A 158 -19.17 -31.01 -29.65
CA PRO A 158 -18.68 -29.62 -29.77
C PRO A 158 -17.79 -29.16 -28.60
N PHE A 159 -17.98 -29.76 -27.42
CA PHE A 159 -17.20 -29.50 -26.20
C PHE A 159 -15.73 -29.90 -26.35
N LEU A 160 -15.42 -30.84 -27.24
CA LEU A 160 -14.08 -31.40 -27.44
C LEU A 160 -13.33 -30.76 -28.62
N LYS A 161 -13.91 -29.74 -29.27
CA LYS A 161 -13.30 -29.07 -30.41
C LYS A 161 -11.93 -28.50 -30.03
N GLY A 162 -10.90 -28.84 -30.81
CA GLY A 162 -9.53 -28.37 -30.58
C GLY A 162 -8.79 -29.07 -29.42
N VAL A 163 -9.37 -30.13 -28.84
CA VAL A 163 -8.74 -30.90 -27.76
C VAL A 163 -8.23 -32.22 -28.30
N GLU A 164 -6.92 -32.44 -28.18
CA GLU A 164 -6.28 -33.69 -28.60
C GLU A 164 -6.36 -34.75 -27.50
N PHE A 165 -6.66 -35.99 -27.87
CA PHE A 165 -6.74 -37.13 -26.95
C PHE A 165 -5.82 -38.26 -27.41
N GLU A 166 -5.14 -38.88 -26.45
CA GLU A 166 -4.39 -40.11 -26.67
C GLU A 166 -5.34 -41.26 -26.97
N LYS A 167 -4.85 -42.23 -27.73
CA LYS A 167 -5.55 -43.49 -27.98
C LYS A 167 -4.94 -44.60 -27.12
N ASN A 168 -5.78 -45.45 -26.54
CA ASN A 168 -5.31 -46.69 -25.94
C ASN A 168 -4.91 -47.71 -27.03
N ASN A 169 -4.46 -48.90 -26.61
CA ASN A 169 -4.06 -49.99 -27.53
C ASN A 169 -5.19 -50.46 -28.46
N ASP A 170 -6.46 -50.20 -28.11
CA ASP A 170 -7.64 -50.53 -28.92
C ASP A 170 -8.02 -49.38 -29.88
N GLY A 171 -7.21 -48.32 -29.97
CA GLY A 171 -7.48 -47.15 -30.79
C GLY A 171 -8.55 -46.20 -30.24
N ILE A 172 -9.04 -46.45 -29.01
CA ILE A 172 -10.09 -45.65 -28.36
C ILE A 172 -9.45 -44.42 -27.70
N ARG A 173 -10.02 -43.23 -27.94
CA ARG A 173 -9.58 -41.98 -27.30
C ARG A 173 -9.86 -42.04 -25.79
N ILE A 174 -8.85 -41.76 -24.98
CA ILE A 174 -8.94 -41.82 -23.50
C ILE A 174 -8.62 -40.49 -22.86
N TRP A 175 -9.18 -40.27 -21.66
CA TRP A 175 -8.65 -39.25 -20.76
C TRP A 175 -7.34 -39.80 -20.15
N PRO A 176 -6.22 -39.05 -20.16
CA PRO A 176 -4.89 -39.64 -19.91
C PRO A 176 -4.66 -40.17 -18.47
N GLU A 177 -5.57 -39.86 -17.53
CA GLU A 177 -5.41 -40.27 -16.13
C GLU A 177 -6.72 -40.73 -15.49
N ASN A 178 -6.60 -41.48 -14.38
CA ASN A 178 -7.76 -41.81 -13.57
C ASN A 178 -8.34 -40.56 -12.90
N VAL A 179 -9.67 -40.40 -12.96
CA VAL A 179 -10.38 -39.26 -12.37
C VAL A 179 -11.07 -39.69 -11.07
N ASN A 180 -10.93 -38.90 -10.02
CA ASN A 180 -11.45 -39.24 -8.69
C ASN A 180 -12.87 -38.69 -8.45
N ARG A 181 -13.44 -37.98 -9.42
CA ARG A 181 -14.71 -37.23 -9.31
C ARG A 181 -15.54 -37.49 -10.54
N ILE A 182 -16.71 -38.09 -10.33
CA ILE A 182 -17.66 -38.46 -11.38
C ILE A 182 -19.09 -38.26 -10.87
N ALA A 183 -20.02 -38.04 -11.80
CA ALA A 183 -21.44 -38.10 -11.54
C ALA A 183 -22.02 -39.41 -12.09
N ASP A 184 -22.87 -40.08 -11.31
CA ASP A 184 -23.70 -41.18 -11.80
C ASP A 184 -24.90 -40.56 -12.54
N VAL A 185 -25.11 -40.97 -13.79
CA VAL A 185 -26.02 -40.26 -14.70
C VAL A 185 -26.98 -41.18 -15.44
N ILE A 186 -28.14 -40.63 -15.78
CA ILE A 186 -29.17 -41.24 -16.64
C ILE A 186 -29.62 -40.22 -17.69
N PRO A 187 -30.33 -40.63 -18.76
CA PRO A 187 -30.96 -39.69 -19.66
C PRO A 187 -31.81 -38.64 -18.89
N PRO A 188 -31.78 -37.35 -19.28
CA PRO A 188 -31.24 -36.82 -20.54
C PRO A 188 -29.73 -36.52 -20.55
N MET A 189 -28.99 -36.77 -19.46
CA MET A 189 -27.55 -36.54 -19.41
C MET A 189 -26.81 -37.57 -20.25
N ARG A 190 -25.98 -37.09 -21.18
CA ARG A 190 -25.09 -37.88 -22.02
C ARG A 190 -23.66 -37.74 -21.54
N THR A 191 -22.96 -38.86 -21.44
CA THR A 191 -21.55 -38.89 -21.07
C THR A 191 -20.69 -38.56 -22.28
N ILE A 192 -19.91 -37.48 -22.21
CA ILE A 192 -18.92 -37.10 -23.25
C ILE A 192 -17.56 -37.75 -22.93
N ILE A 193 -17.11 -37.61 -21.68
CA ILE A 193 -15.94 -38.29 -21.14
C ILE A 193 -16.36 -39.03 -19.88
N GLY A 194 -16.10 -40.33 -19.79
CA GLY A 194 -16.52 -41.16 -18.65
C GLY A 194 -16.57 -42.65 -18.96
N ASP A 195 -17.50 -43.34 -18.32
CA ASP A 195 -17.90 -44.72 -18.61
C ASP A 195 -19.41 -44.78 -18.95
N ALA A 196 -19.95 -46.00 -19.10
CA ALA A 196 -21.34 -46.21 -19.52
C ALA A 196 -22.40 -45.67 -18.54
N SER A 197 -22.05 -45.47 -17.26
CA SER A 197 -22.97 -45.10 -16.17
C SER A 197 -22.56 -43.84 -15.42
N SER A 198 -21.31 -43.41 -15.59
CA SER A 198 -20.70 -42.32 -14.87
C SER A 198 -20.02 -41.34 -15.82
N CYS A 199 -20.25 -40.05 -15.64
CA CYS A 199 -19.58 -39.02 -16.44
C CYS A 199 -18.55 -38.22 -15.63
N PHE A 200 -17.40 -37.98 -16.26
CA PHE A 200 -16.42 -36.96 -15.89
C PHE A 200 -16.72 -35.65 -16.60
N VAL A 201 -17.13 -35.70 -17.87
CA VAL A 201 -17.73 -34.57 -18.58
C VAL A 201 -19.04 -35.05 -19.18
N GLY A 202 -20.13 -34.36 -18.91
CA GLY A 202 -21.46 -34.72 -19.41
C GLY A 202 -22.27 -33.50 -19.87
N ILE A 203 -23.22 -33.73 -20.77
CA ILE A 203 -24.16 -32.71 -21.23
C ILE A 203 -25.58 -33.28 -21.31
N ALA A 204 -26.56 -32.53 -20.81
CA ALA A 204 -27.99 -32.80 -20.95
C ALA A 204 -28.65 -31.65 -21.69
N GLN A 205 -29.47 -31.98 -22.69
CA GLN A 205 -30.41 -31.02 -23.28
C GLN A 205 -31.69 -31.03 -22.44
N VAL A 206 -32.08 -29.89 -21.88
CA VAL A 206 -33.29 -29.76 -21.05
C VAL A 206 -34.13 -28.64 -21.63
N GLY A 207 -35.20 -29.01 -22.36
CA GLY A 207 -35.96 -28.04 -23.14
C GLY A 207 -35.07 -27.33 -24.15
N LYS A 208 -35.08 -25.99 -24.13
CA LYS A 208 -34.24 -25.14 -24.99
C LYS A 208 -32.84 -24.91 -24.45
N GLY A 209 -32.59 -25.18 -23.17
CA GLY A 209 -31.29 -24.94 -22.52
C GLY A 209 -30.45 -26.20 -22.32
N THR A 210 -29.30 -26.02 -21.68
CA THR A 210 -28.33 -27.10 -21.47
C THR A 210 -27.90 -27.19 -20.01
N VAL A 211 -27.65 -28.42 -19.54
CA VAL A 211 -26.94 -28.66 -18.28
C VAL A 211 -25.64 -29.40 -18.59
N SER A 212 -24.51 -28.82 -18.20
CA SER A 212 -23.18 -29.39 -18.37
C SER A 212 -22.61 -29.77 -17.01
N TYR A 213 -22.00 -30.95 -16.92
CA TYR A 213 -21.29 -31.39 -15.72
C TYR A 213 -19.80 -31.57 -16.00
N PHE A 214 -18.98 -31.09 -15.07
CA PHE A 214 -17.52 -31.15 -15.09
C PHE A 214 -17.03 -31.73 -13.77
N GLY A 215 -16.57 -32.98 -13.79
CA GLY A 215 -16.01 -33.67 -12.65
C GLY A 215 -14.61 -33.16 -12.34
N GLY A 216 -14.32 -32.83 -11.08
CA GLY A 216 -13.00 -32.36 -10.65
C GLY A 216 -12.86 -30.85 -10.57
N GLU A 217 -11.85 -30.42 -9.80
CA GLU A 217 -11.57 -29.01 -9.54
C GLU A 217 -10.44 -28.54 -10.47
N LEU A 218 -10.74 -27.62 -11.40
CA LEU A 218 -9.76 -27.04 -12.32
C LEU A 218 -8.59 -26.41 -11.55
N PHE A 219 -8.84 -25.73 -10.41
CA PHE A 219 -7.75 -25.12 -9.63
C PHE A 219 -6.75 -26.16 -9.11
N ARG A 220 -7.20 -27.37 -8.77
CA ARG A 220 -6.31 -28.46 -8.34
C ARG A 220 -5.62 -29.13 -9.52
N MET A 221 -6.32 -29.32 -10.63
CA MET A 221 -5.72 -29.86 -11.85
C MET A 221 -4.63 -28.92 -12.37
N TYR A 222 -4.91 -27.63 -12.45
CA TYR A 222 -3.93 -26.61 -12.86
C TYR A 222 -2.66 -26.65 -12.03
N ARG A 223 -2.77 -26.83 -10.71
CA ARG A 223 -1.62 -26.90 -9.79
C ARG A 223 -0.85 -28.21 -9.86
N ARG A 224 -1.54 -29.35 -9.99
CA ARG A 224 -0.93 -30.68 -9.84
C ARG A 224 -0.63 -31.36 -11.16
N LYS A 225 -1.35 -30.98 -12.23
CA LYS A 225 -1.35 -31.63 -13.56
C LYS A 225 -1.52 -30.57 -14.67
N PRO A 226 -0.53 -29.68 -14.89
CA PRO A 226 -0.67 -28.52 -15.76
C PRO A 226 -1.08 -28.88 -17.20
N GLU A 227 -0.52 -29.94 -17.77
CA GLU A 227 -0.82 -30.37 -19.15
C GLU A 227 -2.29 -30.81 -19.31
N LEU A 228 -2.80 -31.60 -18.35
CA LEU A 228 -4.21 -31.98 -18.33
C LEU A 228 -5.13 -30.78 -18.13
N SER A 229 -4.71 -29.82 -17.32
CA SER A 229 -5.50 -28.61 -17.08
C SER A 229 -5.71 -27.80 -18.35
N VAL A 230 -4.76 -27.79 -19.29
CA VAL A 230 -4.91 -27.10 -20.59
C VAL A 230 -6.05 -27.71 -21.40
N LYS A 231 -6.07 -29.04 -21.52
CA LYS A 231 -7.15 -29.77 -22.20
C LYS A 231 -8.49 -29.51 -21.51
N TYR A 232 -8.52 -29.61 -20.18
CA TYR A 232 -9.74 -29.40 -19.39
C TYR A 232 -10.29 -27.96 -19.50
N MET A 233 -9.41 -26.95 -19.48
CA MET A 233 -9.78 -25.54 -19.67
C MET A 233 -10.39 -25.31 -21.05
N GLU A 234 -9.83 -25.91 -22.11
CA GLU A 234 -10.37 -25.74 -23.46
C GLU A 234 -11.78 -26.37 -23.60
N ILE A 235 -12.02 -27.51 -22.96
CA ILE A 235 -13.38 -28.10 -22.90
C ILE A 235 -14.36 -27.14 -22.20
N MET A 236 -13.95 -26.55 -21.07
CA MET A 236 -14.77 -25.56 -20.37
C MET A 236 -15.01 -24.30 -21.22
N ARG A 237 -14.01 -23.81 -21.95
CA ARG A 237 -14.16 -22.66 -22.88
C ARG A 237 -15.14 -22.99 -24.00
N ASN A 238 -15.08 -24.19 -24.57
CA ASN A 238 -16.05 -24.62 -25.57
C ASN A 238 -17.48 -24.63 -25.02
N ALA A 239 -17.68 -25.10 -23.78
CA ALA A 239 -18.98 -25.04 -23.12
C ALA A 239 -19.48 -23.59 -22.92
N VAL A 240 -18.58 -22.66 -22.57
CA VAL A 240 -18.91 -21.22 -22.49
C VAL A 240 -19.28 -20.67 -23.88
N ARG A 241 -18.50 -20.95 -24.92
CA ARG A 241 -18.78 -20.53 -26.31
C ARG A 241 -20.16 -21.01 -26.78
N ILE A 242 -20.52 -22.26 -26.45
CA ILE A 242 -21.80 -22.86 -26.83
C ILE A 242 -22.97 -22.18 -26.12
N ALA A 243 -22.80 -21.74 -24.88
CA ALA A 243 -23.80 -20.96 -24.15
C ALA A 243 -23.99 -19.53 -24.70
N ARG A 244 -23.15 -19.09 -25.66
CA ARG A 244 -23.17 -17.78 -26.32
C ARG A 244 -23.42 -16.60 -25.36
N PRO A 245 -22.65 -16.47 -24.26
CA PRO A 245 -22.79 -15.32 -23.39
C PRO A 245 -22.36 -14.03 -24.09
N LEU A 246 -22.81 -12.90 -23.53
CA LEU A 246 -22.45 -11.57 -23.98
C LEU A 246 -20.92 -11.42 -24.01
N SER A 247 -20.34 -11.22 -25.19
CA SER A 247 -18.93 -10.86 -25.29
C SER A 247 -18.72 -9.39 -24.94
N GLN A 248 -17.56 -9.04 -24.38
CA GLN A 248 -17.22 -7.64 -24.14
C GLN A 248 -17.21 -6.82 -25.43
N ASN A 249 -16.75 -7.40 -26.54
CA ASN A 249 -16.73 -6.71 -27.83
C ASN A 249 -18.15 -6.39 -28.32
N THR A 250 -19.06 -7.36 -28.28
CA THR A 250 -20.48 -7.16 -28.62
C THR A 250 -21.13 -6.10 -27.73
N MET A 251 -20.87 -6.14 -26.42
CA MET A 251 -21.36 -5.13 -25.49
C MET A 251 -20.81 -3.73 -25.84
N LYS A 252 -19.51 -3.62 -26.12
CA LYS A 252 -18.87 -2.36 -26.53
C LYS A 252 -19.47 -1.81 -27.82
N THR A 253 -19.56 -2.61 -28.88
CA THR A 253 -20.18 -2.22 -30.16
C THR A 253 -21.61 -1.72 -29.95
N ALA A 254 -22.44 -2.49 -29.25
CA ALA A 254 -23.82 -2.08 -28.97
C ALA A 254 -23.92 -0.79 -28.13
N MET A 255 -22.95 -0.55 -27.22
CA MET A 255 -22.92 0.68 -26.42
C MET A 255 -22.38 1.89 -27.18
N LEU A 256 -21.50 1.69 -28.17
CA LEU A 256 -21.02 2.75 -29.08
C LEU A 256 -22.10 3.15 -30.08
N GLU A 257 -22.92 2.20 -30.54
CA GLU A 257 -24.03 2.44 -31.46
C GLU A 257 -25.24 3.10 -30.78
N LYS A 258 -25.35 3.01 -29.44
CA LYS A 258 -26.41 3.69 -28.69
C LYS A 258 -26.20 5.20 -28.68
N SER A 259 -27.19 5.95 -29.16
CA SER A 259 -27.25 7.42 -29.15
C SER A 259 -27.32 8.06 -27.75
N ALA A 260 -27.32 7.27 -26.68
CA ALA A 260 -27.50 7.73 -25.30
C ALA A 260 -26.36 8.62 -24.78
N TRP A 261 -25.23 8.68 -25.49
CA TRP A 261 -24.06 9.47 -25.11
C TRP A 261 -24.00 10.87 -25.74
N GLY A 262 -24.97 11.20 -26.61
CA GLY A 262 -25.01 12.47 -27.34
C GLY A 262 -23.84 12.63 -28.32
N ASP A 263 -23.55 13.88 -28.71
CA ASP A 263 -22.52 14.22 -29.71
C ASP A 263 -21.09 14.33 -29.14
N THR A 264 -20.86 13.88 -27.89
CA THR A 264 -19.52 14.03 -27.28
C THR A 264 -18.53 13.07 -27.93
N PRO A 265 -17.32 13.52 -28.34
CA PRO A 265 -16.31 12.62 -28.88
C PRO A 265 -15.66 11.72 -27.82
N LEU A 266 -15.75 12.11 -26.53
CA LEU A 266 -15.04 11.50 -25.43
C LEU A 266 -15.94 11.46 -24.18
N LEU A 267 -15.96 10.30 -23.52
CA LEU A 267 -16.59 10.14 -22.21
C LEU A 267 -15.56 10.39 -21.11
N LEU A 268 -15.95 11.23 -20.15
CA LEU A 268 -15.25 11.48 -18.90
C LEU A 268 -16.05 10.85 -17.76
N TRP A 269 -15.44 9.89 -17.06
CA TRP A 269 -16.17 9.12 -16.05
C TRP A 269 -15.27 8.69 -14.90
N ASN A 270 -15.90 8.34 -13.77
CA ASN A 270 -15.17 8.02 -12.56
C ASN A 270 -15.63 6.69 -11.96
N ARG A 271 -14.82 5.65 -12.20
CA ARG A 271 -14.84 4.39 -11.47
C ARG A 271 -13.40 4.04 -11.15
N GLU A 272 -13.14 3.77 -9.88
CA GLU A 272 -11.83 3.29 -9.49
C GLU A 272 -11.52 1.99 -10.23
N TRP A 273 -10.44 2.00 -11.00
CA TRP A 273 -10.07 0.88 -11.85
C TRP A 273 -8.56 0.83 -11.96
N ASN A 274 -8.00 -0.32 -11.64
CA ASN A 274 -6.56 -0.54 -11.67
C ASN A 274 -6.13 -1.43 -12.84
N ARG A 275 -6.99 -1.71 -13.83
CA ARG A 275 -6.73 -2.70 -14.90
C ARG A 275 -6.43 -4.10 -14.34
N GLY A 276 -7.24 -4.52 -13.38
CA GLY A 276 -7.32 -5.90 -12.89
C GLY A 276 -7.73 -5.98 -11.43
N GLU A 277 -8.83 -6.69 -11.13
CA GLU A 277 -9.10 -7.08 -9.75
C GLU A 277 -7.91 -7.87 -9.18
N GLU A 278 -7.81 -7.94 -7.85
CA GLU A 278 -6.82 -8.74 -7.11
C GLU A 278 -6.65 -10.16 -7.68
N TYR A 279 -7.71 -10.70 -8.30
CA TYR A 279 -7.75 -12.01 -8.96
C TYR A 279 -8.60 -12.05 -10.26
N GLY A 280 -8.69 -10.96 -11.04
CA GLY A 280 -9.56 -10.88 -12.23
C GLY A 280 -8.89 -10.39 -13.53
N PRO A 281 -9.60 -10.42 -14.68
CA PRO A 281 -9.13 -10.00 -16.00
C PRO A 281 -8.47 -8.64 -16.01
N ARG A 282 -7.39 -8.59 -16.78
CA ARG A 282 -6.42 -7.50 -16.87
C ARG A 282 -6.63 -6.61 -18.10
N PHE A 283 -7.80 -6.72 -18.73
CA PHE A 283 -8.14 -6.02 -19.97
C PHE A 283 -9.30 -5.06 -19.68
N THR A 284 -9.23 -3.90 -20.34
CA THR A 284 -10.02 -2.66 -20.19
C THR A 284 -11.33 -2.73 -19.37
N PRO A 285 -11.61 -1.71 -18.52
CA PRO A 285 -12.89 -1.66 -17.83
C PRO A 285 -14.05 -1.71 -18.83
N PRO A 286 -15.20 -2.29 -18.45
CA PRO A 286 -16.39 -2.15 -19.28
C PRO A 286 -16.75 -0.67 -19.43
N MET A 287 -17.47 -0.34 -20.50
CA MET A 287 -18.00 1.01 -20.72
C MET A 287 -18.77 1.51 -19.48
N PRO A 288 -18.70 2.82 -19.16
CA PRO A 288 -19.39 3.38 -18.01
C PRO A 288 -20.92 3.31 -18.14
N GLU A 289 -21.58 3.28 -16.99
CA GLU A 289 -22.99 3.60 -16.85
C GLU A 289 -23.20 5.13 -16.86
N GLN A 290 -24.43 5.58 -17.16
CA GLN A 290 -24.71 7.01 -17.30
C GLN A 290 -24.52 7.81 -16.00
N ASN A 291 -24.72 7.18 -14.84
CA ASN A 291 -24.46 7.75 -13.52
C ASN A 291 -22.97 7.83 -13.15
N GLU A 292 -22.08 7.22 -13.96
CA GLU A 292 -20.62 7.29 -13.75
C GLU A 292 -19.96 8.37 -14.59
N ILE A 293 -20.68 8.90 -15.58
CA ILE A 293 -20.25 10.08 -16.33
C ILE A 293 -20.22 11.26 -15.38
N ILE A 294 -19.09 11.96 -15.33
CA ILE A 294 -18.89 13.07 -14.41
C ILE A 294 -18.77 14.40 -15.14
N GLY A 295 -19.38 15.43 -14.56
CA GLY A 295 -19.23 16.82 -14.99
C GLY A 295 -18.19 17.59 -14.17
N SER A 296 -17.72 17.05 -13.06
CA SER A 296 -16.69 17.66 -12.22
C SER A 296 -15.96 16.61 -11.35
N LEU A 297 -14.81 17.01 -10.81
CA LEU A 297 -14.12 16.32 -9.71
C LEU A 297 -14.06 17.24 -8.50
N SER A 298 -13.82 16.67 -7.31
CA SER A 298 -13.63 17.44 -6.10
C SER A 298 -12.55 16.86 -5.19
N ALA A 299 -11.87 17.74 -4.46
CA ALA A 299 -10.87 17.41 -3.44
C ALA A 299 -11.03 18.30 -2.20
N ASP A 300 -11.05 17.67 -1.01
CA ASP A 300 -10.99 18.33 0.29
C ASP A 300 -9.60 18.08 0.90
N MET A 301 -8.83 19.14 1.18
CA MET A 301 -7.43 19.04 1.59
C MET A 301 -7.10 19.87 2.83
N ALA A 302 -6.22 19.38 3.68
CA ALA A 302 -5.46 20.17 4.64
C ALA A 302 -4.29 20.89 3.93
N ILE A 303 -3.68 21.88 4.59
CA ILE A 303 -2.40 22.49 4.20
C ILE A 303 -1.27 21.46 4.37
N ASP A 304 -0.33 21.46 3.43
CA ASP A 304 0.82 20.54 3.37
C ASP A 304 0.39 19.06 3.21
N GLU A 305 -0.66 18.82 2.42
CA GLU A 305 -1.24 17.52 2.04
C GLU A 305 -1.13 17.29 0.53
N TYR A 306 -1.12 16.02 0.12
CA TYR A 306 -1.28 15.61 -1.28
C TYR A 306 -2.63 14.88 -1.48
N GLU A 307 -3.29 15.07 -2.61
CA GLU A 307 -4.50 14.31 -2.99
C GLU A 307 -4.38 13.88 -4.45
N THR A 308 -4.80 12.66 -4.77
CA THR A 308 -4.72 12.09 -6.11
C THR A 308 -6.11 11.73 -6.63
N LEU A 309 -6.50 12.33 -7.75
CA LEU A 309 -7.81 12.14 -8.38
C LEU A 309 -7.66 11.27 -9.63
N GLN A 310 -8.39 10.16 -9.69
CA GLN A 310 -8.47 9.32 -10.90
C GLN A 310 -9.57 9.82 -11.85
N LEU A 311 -9.30 9.75 -13.14
CA LEU A 311 -10.26 10.01 -14.22
C LEU A 311 -10.10 8.96 -15.32
N ASN A 312 -11.23 8.45 -15.82
CA ASN A 312 -11.27 7.53 -16.95
C ASN A 312 -11.70 8.28 -18.22
N LEU A 313 -10.99 8.02 -19.31
CA LEU A 313 -11.23 8.60 -20.64
C LEU A 313 -11.56 7.47 -21.62
N THR A 314 -12.74 7.54 -22.24
CA THR A 314 -13.18 6.56 -23.24
C THR A 314 -13.61 7.27 -24.52
N PRO A 315 -12.84 7.18 -25.62
CA PRO A 315 -13.23 7.79 -26.88
C PRO A 315 -14.40 7.02 -27.51
N LEU A 316 -15.34 7.74 -28.11
CA LEU A 316 -16.49 7.14 -28.82
C LEU A 316 -16.19 6.89 -30.30
N LYS A 317 -15.07 7.39 -30.80
CA LYS A 317 -14.54 7.15 -32.14
C LYS A 317 -13.02 7.09 -32.09
N ASP A 318 -12.40 6.53 -33.12
CA ASP A 318 -10.95 6.39 -33.14
C ASP A 318 -10.25 7.74 -33.30
N PHE A 319 -9.34 8.02 -32.37
CA PHE A 319 -8.47 9.20 -32.39
C PHE A 319 -7.03 8.76 -32.22
N LYS A 320 -6.10 9.53 -32.82
CA LYS A 320 -4.67 9.25 -32.66
C LYS A 320 -4.16 9.70 -31.29
N GLU A 321 -4.54 10.92 -30.89
CA GLU A 321 -3.97 11.58 -29.72
C GLU A 321 -4.97 12.54 -29.07
N ILE A 322 -4.67 12.89 -27.83
CA ILE A 322 -5.33 13.96 -27.08
C ILE A 322 -4.27 14.81 -26.39
N SER A 323 -4.46 16.12 -26.44
CA SER A 323 -3.69 17.09 -25.67
C SER A 323 -4.45 17.48 -24.41
N PHE A 324 -3.72 17.83 -23.34
CA PHE A 324 -4.33 18.31 -22.11
C PHE A 324 -3.69 19.62 -21.62
N SER A 325 -4.44 20.42 -20.86
CA SER A 325 -3.90 21.53 -20.08
C SER A 325 -4.57 21.63 -18.72
N LEU A 326 -3.84 22.16 -17.74
CA LEU A 326 -4.35 22.47 -16.41
C LEU A 326 -4.34 23.99 -16.26
N GLU A 327 -5.49 24.57 -15.93
CA GLU A 327 -5.68 26.00 -15.79
C GLU A 327 -6.17 26.33 -14.38
N SER A 328 -5.45 27.18 -13.66
CA SER A 328 -5.94 27.78 -12.42
C SER A 328 -5.38 29.19 -12.27
N LYS A 329 -6.17 30.10 -11.70
CA LYS A 329 -5.74 31.47 -11.40
C LYS A 329 -4.95 31.53 -10.09
N ASP A 330 -5.29 30.67 -9.14
CA ASP A 330 -4.90 30.80 -7.74
C ASP A 330 -4.08 29.60 -7.24
N VAL A 331 -4.13 28.46 -7.95
CA VAL A 331 -3.30 27.29 -7.66
C VAL A 331 -2.06 27.31 -8.57
N PRO A 332 -0.84 27.37 -8.02
CA PRO A 332 0.39 27.36 -8.81
C PRO A 332 0.54 26.06 -9.62
N LYS A 333 1.19 26.14 -10.78
CA LYS A 333 1.32 24.99 -11.68
C LYS A 333 2.17 23.87 -11.08
N GLU A 334 3.18 24.22 -10.32
CA GLU A 334 4.06 23.29 -9.59
C GLU A 334 3.31 22.46 -8.53
N ASN A 335 2.10 22.87 -8.14
CA ASN A 335 1.23 22.13 -7.23
C ASN A 335 0.34 21.10 -7.95
N LEU A 336 0.39 21.05 -9.29
CA LEU A 336 -0.49 20.23 -10.11
C LEU A 336 0.32 19.30 -11.03
N GLU A 337 0.14 18.01 -10.86
CA GLU A 337 0.84 16.99 -11.65
C GLU A 337 -0.17 16.08 -12.36
N PHE A 338 -0.11 16.05 -13.69
CA PHE A 338 -0.93 15.17 -14.51
C PHE A 338 -0.16 13.89 -14.82
N LEU A 339 -0.78 12.74 -14.60
CA LEU A 339 -0.17 11.44 -14.77
C LEU A 339 -1.05 10.55 -15.64
N VAL A 340 -0.44 9.70 -16.44
CA VAL A 340 -1.13 8.69 -17.24
C VAL A 340 -0.80 7.33 -16.66
N GLN A 341 -1.83 6.50 -16.45
CA GLN A 341 -1.61 5.13 -16.02
C GLN A 341 -1.22 4.26 -17.21
N GLU A 342 0.06 3.96 -17.33
CA GLU A 342 0.62 3.24 -18.47
C GLU A 342 1.75 2.29 -18.07
N LYS A 343 2.27 1.54 -19.05
CA LYS A 343 3.44 0.68 -18.89
C LYS A 343 4.72 1.54 -18.97
N PRO A 344 5.68 1.37 -18.05
CA PRO A 344 7.02 1.95 -18.19
C PRO A 344 7.79 1.17 -19.27
N ASN A 345 8.93 1.70 -19.68
CA ASN A 345 9.87 0.95 -20.50
C ASN A 345 10.26 -0.35 -19.77
N PRO A 346 10.17 -1.52 -20.41
CA PRO A 346 10.45 -2.78 -19.75
C PRO A 346 11.91 -2.82 -19.28
N ILE A 347 12.13 -3.12 -18.00
CA ILE A 347 13.48 -3.41 -17.51
C ILE A 347 13.86 -4.79 -18.07
N PRO A 348 14.97 -4.95 -18.81
CA PRO A 348 15.40 -6.25 -19.31
C PRO A 348 15.57 -7.22 -18.14
N TRP A 349 14.66 -8.20 -18.01
CA TRP A 349 14.82 -9.25 -17.01
C TRP A 349 15.54 -10.44 -17.65
N PRO A 350 16.81 -10.70 -17.28
CA PRO A 350 17.61 -11.75 -17.92
C PRO A 350 17.09 -13.19 -17.75
N LYS A 351 16.14 -13.46 -16.84
CA LYS A 351 15.70 -14.84 -16.57
C LYS A 351 14.41 -15.26 -17.30
N LYS A 352 13.46 -14.34 -17.60
CA LYS A 352 12.18 -14.65 -18.27
C LYS A 352 11.55 -13.41 -18.96
N PRO A 353 11.90 -13.08 -20.22
CA PRO A 353 11.39 -11.90 -20.93
C PRO A 353 9.86 -11.88 -21.07
N GLY A 354 9.22 -13.04 -21.22
CA GLY A 354 7.76 -13.16 -21.35
C GLY A 354 6.97 -12.81 -20.08
N ILE A 355 7.59 -12.88 -18.90
CA ILE A 355 6.99 -12.46 -17.61
C ILE A 355 7.22 -10.95 -17.38
N ALA A 356 8.29 -10.39 -17.96
CA ALA A 356 8.65 -8.98 -17.87
C ALA A 356 7.79 -8.04 -18.73
N LYS A 357 6.68 -8.52 -19.32
CA LYS A 357 5.67 -7.65 -19.92
C LYS A 357 4.99 -6.87 -18.78
N GLU A 358 5.58 -5.74 -18.41
CA GLU A 358 5.07 -4.86 -17.36
C GLU A 358 3.64 -4.45 -17.71
N PHE A 359 2.73 -4.52 -16.73
CA PHE A 359 1.32 -4.20 -16.90
C PHE A 359 1.09 -2.71 -16.58
N PRO A 360 0.05 -2.08 -17.16
CA PRO A 360 -0.19 -0.64 -17.03
C PRO A 360 -0.75 -0.27 -15.64
N PHE A 361 0.09 -0.36 -14.62
CA PHE A 361 -0.20 0.01 -13.23
C PHE A 361 0.57 1.24 -12.77
N TRP A 362 1.37 1.83 -13.64
CA TRP A 362 2.35 2.84 -13.26
C TRP A 362 1.85 4.21 -13.67
N LEU A 363 2.01 5.18 -12.78
CA LEU A 363 1.64 6.57 -12.99
C LEU A 363 2.85 7.27 -13.58
N ILE A 364 2.76 7.63 -14.86
CA ILE A 364 3.88 8.16 -15.64
C ILE A 364 3.51 9.57 -16.10
N PRO A 365 4.38 10.58 -15.88
CA PRO A 365 4.23 11.88 -16.51
C PRO A 365 4.20 11.75 -18.05
N PRO A 366 3.25 12.41 -18.74
CA PRO A 366 3.06 12.30 -20.19
C PRO A 366 4.33 12.52 -21.03
N GLU A 367 5.20 13.45 -20.62
CA GLU A 367 6.47 13.76 -21.27
C GLU A 367 7.45 12.59 -21.31
N HIS A 368 7.23 11.56 -20.49
CA HIS A 368 8.04 10.35 -20.44
C HIS A 368 7.40 9.12 -21.10
N LEU A 369 6.23 9.28 -21.74
CA LEU A 369 5.62 8.23 -22.55
C LEU A 369 6.33 8.07 -23.91
N GLU A 370 6.22 6.90 -24.53
CA GLU A 370 6.68 6.67 -25.90
C GLU A 370 6.06 7.72 -26.85
N GLY A 371 6.90 8.38 -27.66
CA GLY A 371 6.52 9.52 -28.50
C GLY A 371 6.87 10.90 -27.92
N LYS A 372 7.25 10.99 -26.62
CA LYS A 372 7.81 12.19 -25.94
C LYS A 372 7.08 13.51 -26.23
N MET A 373 5.75 13.50 -26.26
CA MET A 373 5.00 14.71 -26.52
C MET A 373 4.68 15.44 -25.21
N LYS A 374 5.10 16.70 -25.13
CA LYS A 374 4.81 17.56 -23.98
C LYS A 374 3.31 17.89 -23.99
N ASN A 375 2.61 17.45 -22.94
CA ASN A 375 1.16 17.67 -22.75
C ASN A 375 0.21 16.94 -23.72
N SER A 376 0.62 15.83 -24.33
CA SER A 376 -0.31 14.97 -25.09
C SER A 376 0.04 13.49 -24.93
N PHE A 377 -0.94 12.62 -25.22
CA PHE A 377 -0.75 11.17 -25.20
C PHE A 377 -1.71 10.47 -26.17
N ALA A 378 -1.35 9.25 -26.56
CA ALA A 378 -2.19 8.43 -27.43
C ALA A 378 -3.47 7.97 -26.71
N LEU A 379 -4.61 8.16 -27.38
CA LEU A 379 -5.89 7.58 -26.97
C LEU A 379 -5.98 6.12 -27.42
N PRO A 380 -6.72 5.28 -26.69
CA PRO A 380 -7.00 3.91 -27.11
C PRO A 380 -8.06 3.90 -28.21
N LYS A 381 -8.42 2.71 -28.73
CA LYS A 381 -9.48 2.58 -29.73
C LYS A 381 -10.84 2.99 -29.16
N ALA A 382 -11.80 3.26 -30.03
CA ALA A 382 -13.18 3.54 -29.64
C ALA A 382 -13.73 2.47 -28.67
N GLY A 383 -14.30 2.89 -27.55
CA GLY A 383 -14.85 2.01 -26.52
C GLY A 383 -13.82 1.38 -25.57
N GLU A 384 -12.53 1.67 -25.74
CA GLU A 384 -11.48 1.31 -24.78
C GLU A 384 -11.18 2.47 -23.83
N THR A 385 -10.64 2.18 -22.64
CA THR A 385 -10.45 3.21 -21.61
C THR A 385 -8.97 3.47 -21.32
N LYS A 386 -8.60 4.75 -21.37
CA LYS A 386 -7.36 5.29 -20.81
C LYS A 386 -7.65 5.81 -19.40
N ILE A 387 -6.71 5.63 -18.48
CA ILE A 387 -6.85 6.13 -17.11
C ILE A 387 -5.79 7.18 -16.90
N VAL A 388 -6.23 8.35 -16.43
CA VAL A 388 -5.38 9.49 -16.13
C VAL A 388 -5.62 9.93 -14.70
N TRP A 389 -4.68 10.68 -14.16
CA TRP A 389 -4.67 11.08 -12.76
C TRP A 389 -4.22 12.53 -12.64
N LEU A 390 -4.78 13.22 -11.65
CA LEU A 390 -4.34 14.54 -11.22
C LEU A 390 -3.88 14.43 -9.77
N ARG A 391 -2.59 14.64 -9.51
CA ARG A 391 -2.05 14.81 -8.17
C ARG A 391 -2.00 16.31 -7.85
N ILE A 392 -2.55 16.66 -6.69
CA ILE A 392 -2.60 18.03 -6.17
C ILE A 392 -1.77 18.06 -4.89
N ASN A 393 -0.89 19.05 -4.77
CA ASN A 393 -0.14 19.35 -3.54
C ASN A 393 -0.67 20.66 -2.95
N SER A 394 -1.06 20.71 -1.68
CA SER A 394 -1.53 21.95 -1.05
C SER A 394 -0.41 22.81 -0.44
N HIS A 395 0.85 22.41 -0.61
CA HIS A 395 1.99 23.17 -0.07
C HIS A 395 2.01 24.62 -0.56
N GLY A 396 2.04 25.57 0.37
CA GLY A 396 2.05 27.01 0.08
C GLY A 396 0.70 27.59 -0.38
N ILE A 397 -0.33 26.76 -0.56
CA ILE A 397 -1.69 27.21 -0.87
C ILE A 397 -2.37 27.67 0.42
N LYS A 398 -3.03 28.83 0.38
CA LYS A 398 -3.79 29.35 1.54
C LYS A 398 -5.09 28.57 1.72
N PRO A 399 -5.72 28.62 2.90
CA PRO A 399 -7.08 28.13 3.06
C PRO A 399 -8.06 28.85 2.13
N GLY A 400 -8.99 28.12 1.51
CA GLY A 400 -9.97 28.68 0.59
C GLY A 400 -10.56 27.65 -0.37
N ASP A 401 -11.48 28.13 -1.21
CA ASP A 401 -12.07 27.37 -2.30
C ASP A 401 -11.42 27.80 -3.63
N TYR A 402 -11.03 26.82 -4.42
CA TYR A 402 -10.24 26.96 -5.63
C TYR A 402 -10.88 26.21 -6.79
N LYS A 403 -10.67 26.70 -8.01
CA LYS A 403 -11.07 26.01 -9.23
C LYS A 403 -9.88 25.73 -10.12
N ILE A 404 -9.81 24.49 -10.60
CA ILE A 404 -8.84 24.05 -11.59
C ILE A 404 -9.63 23.54 -12.80
N GLY A 405 -9.32 24.04 -13.99
CA GLY A 405 -9.84 23.54 -15.25
C GLY A 405 -8.91 22.46 -15.81
N MET A 406 -9.40 21.23 -15.96
CA MET A 406 -8.74 20.21 -16.77
C MET A 406 -9.32 20.28 -18.18
N ASN A 407 -8.51 20.77 -19.13
CA ASN A 407 -8.94 20.89 -20.52
C ASN A 407 -8.37 19.75 -21.34
N PHE A 408 -9.21 19.12 -22.15
CA PHE A 408 -8.85 18.06 -23.09
C PHE A 408 -9.14 18.51 -24.51
N GLN A 409 -8.14 18.45 -25.37
CA GLN A 409 -8.23 18.89 -26.76
C GLN A 409 -7.89 17.76 -27.71
N ILE A 410 -8.87 17.39 -28.52
CA ILE A 410 -8.73 16.42 -29.60
C ILE A 410 -8.68 17.20 -30.92
N PRO A 411 -7.74 16.94 -31.84
CA PRO A 411 -7.68 17.64 -33.11
C PRO A 411 -9.01 17.57 -33.89
N GLY A 412 -9.54 18.74 -34.26
CA GLY A 412 -10.81 18.86 -35.00
C GLY A 412 -12.08 18.84 -34.13
N GLU A 413 -11.96 18.64 -32.82
CA GLU A 413 -13.08 18.65 -31.88
C GLU A 413 -13.11 19.91 -31.00
N LYS A 414 -14.25 20.15 -30.35
CA LYS A 414 -14.33 21.18 -29.30
C LYS A 414 -13.53 20.73 -28.07
N THR A 415 -12.86 21.68 -27.42
CA THR A 415 -12.19 21.43 -26.13
C THR A 415 -13.21 21.01 -25.08
N ILE A 416 -12.92 19.89 -24.41
CA ILE A 416 -13.74 19.37 -23.32
C ILE A 416 -13.13 19.85 -22.02
N GLN A 417 -13.93 20.54 -21.20
CA GLN A 417 -13.49 21.06 -19.91
C GLN A 417 -14.09 20.25 -18.77
N LEU A 418 -13.24 19.79 -17.86
CA LEU A 418 -13.64 19.15 -16.61
C LEU A 418 -13.19 20.01 -15.44
N PRO A 419 -14.10 20.72 -14.74
CA PRO A 419 -13.75 21.47 -13.54
C PRO A 419 -13.39 20.54 -12.38
N VAL A 420 -12.40 20.95 -11.61
CA VAL A 420 -12.03 20.37 -10.32
C VAL A 420 -12.25 21.42 -9.23
N ASP A 421 -13.16 21.13 -8.31
CA ASP A 421 -13.44 21.95 -7.14
C ASP A 421 -12.51 21.53 -6.00
N LEU A 422 -11.58 22.40 -5.62
CA LEU A 422 -10.60 22.16 -4.57
C LEU A 422 -10.92 23.02 -3.35
N LYS A 423 -11.07 22.40 -2.17
CA LYS A 423 -11.20 23.12 -0.90
C LYS A 423 -10.02 22.84 0.01
N VAL A 424 -9.26 23.88 0.34
CA VAL A 424 -8.15 23.82 1.31
C VAL A 424 -8.65 24.34 2.65
N TYR A 425 -8.69 23.46 3.65
CA TYR A 425 -9.11 23.78 5.01
C TYR A 425 -7.97 24.45 5.79
N PRO A 426 -8.26 25.30 6.79
CA PRO A 426 -7.26 25.89 7.68
C PRO A 426 -6.79 24.87 8.73
N VAL A 427 -6.43 23.68 8.27
CA VAL A 427 -5.92 22.54 9.02
C VAL A 427 -4.56 22.23 8.41
N THR A 428 -3.52 22.12 9.22
CA THR A 428 -2.18 21.80 8.74
C THR A 428 -1.82 20.37 9.09
N LEU A 429 -1.35 19.58 8.11
CA LEU A 429 -0.77 18.29 8.43
C LEU A 429 0.56 18.47 9.19
N PRO A 430 0.79 17.71 10.29
CA PRO A 430 2.00 17.83 11.08
C PRO A 430 3.26 17.59 10.23
N ARG A 431 4.25 18.49 10.26
CA ARG A 431 5.50 18.31 9.49
C ARG A 431 6.16 16.95 9.76
N LYS A 432 6.23 16.56 11.03
CA LYS A 432 6.50 15.17 11.42
C LYS A 432 5.19 14.47 11.67
N ARG A 433 4.89 13.40 10.96
CA ARG A 433 3.60 12.72 11.08
C ARG A 433 3.53 12.02 12.44
N LEU A 434 2.36 12.06 13.07
CA LEU A 434 2.08 11.35 14.32
C LEU A 434 2.12 9.84 14.09
N ILE A 435 1.63 9.42 12.92
CA ILE A 435 1.73 8.05 12.40
C ILE A 435 2.65 8.09 11.17
N LYS A 436 3.86 7.55 11.31
CA LYS A 436 4.89 7.55 10.28
C LYS A 436 4.60 6.47 9.24
N LEU A 437 4.83 6.79 7.97
CA LEU A 437 4.91 5.80 6.90
C LEU A 437 6.35 5.34 6.76
N GLU A 438 6.57 4.03 6.74
CA GLU A 438 7.86 3.40 6.52
C GLU A 438 7.81 2.56 5.24
N ALA A 439 8.68 2.89 4.30
CA ALA A 439 8.92 2.11 3.10
C ALA A 439 9.98 1.02 3.37
N SER A 440 9.56 -0.22 3.65
CA SER A 440 10.50 -1.34 3.76
C SER A 440 11.06 -1.74 2.39
N GLY A 441 12.14 -2.53 2.35
CA GLY A 441 12.77 -2.98 1.09
C GLY A 441 14.18 -2.41 0.89
N GLN A 442 14.91 -2.95 -0.08
CA GLN A 442 16.27 -2.49 -0.39
C GLN A 442 16.15 -1.28 -1.32
N VAL A 443 16.28 -0.07 -0.76
CA VAL A 443 16.43 1.16 -1.54
C VAL A 443 17.66 1.03 -2.43
N TYR A 444 17.52 1.34 -3.72
CA TYR A 444 18.63 1.20 -4.68
C TYR A 444 19.53 2.44 -4.61
N GLY A 445 20.76 2.24 -4.13
CA GLY A 445 21.72 3.30 -3.85
C GLY A 445 22.11 3.30 -2.36
N ASP A 446 23.36 3.65 -2.09
CA ASP A 446 23.88 3.88 -0.73
C ASP A 446 24.93 5.00 -0.79
N VAL A 447 25.71 5.15 0.27
CA VAL A 447 26.82 6.11 0.38
C VAL A 447 27.84 5.99 -0.77
N ASN A 448 27.87 4.86 -1.50
CA ASN A 448 28.74 4.63 -2.65
C ASN A 448 28.03 4.89 -4.01
N ARG A 449 26.72 5.19 -4.02
CA ARG A 449 25.89 5.44 -5.23
C ARG A 449 24.80 6.50 -4.95
N ALA A 450 25.21 7.75 -4.72
CA ALA A 450 24.32 8.83 -4.28
C ALA A 450 23.22 9.22 -5.29
N ALA A 451 23.52 9.31 -6.59
CA ALA A 451 22.54 9.79 -7.57
C ALA A 451 21.29 8.89 -7.72
N PRO A 452 21.40 7.54 -7.81
CA PRO A 452 20.25 6.67 -7.70
C PRO A 452 19.50 6.84 -6.37
N ALA A 453 20.21 6.98 -5.24
CA ALA A 453 19.58 7.19 -3.93
C ALA A 453 18.76 8.50 -3.89
N LEU A 454 19.22 9.56 -4.56
CA LEU A 454 18.49 10.83 -4.71
C LEU A 454 17.15 10.66 -5.41
N ARG A 455 17.12 9.91 -6.49
CA ARG A 455 15.88 9.63 -7.21
C ARG A 455 14.84 8.94 -6.32
N PHE A 456 15.25 7.95 -5.52
CA PHE A 456 14.36 7.29 -4.56
C PHE A 456 13.95 8.22 -3.40
N THR A 457 14.89 9.01 -2.88
CA THR A 457 14.63 9.95 -1.78
C THR A 457 13.54 10.96 -2.14
N LYS A 458 13.59 11.51 -3.37
CA LYS A 458 12.56 12.44 -3.88
C LYS A 458 11.18 11.79 -3.97
N ASP A 459 11.10 10.54 -4.42
CA ASP A 459 9.81 9.82 -4.46
C ASP A 459 9.29 9.54 -3.04
N LEU A 460 10.16 9.14 -2.10
CA LEU A 460 9.79 8.92 -0.70
C LEU A 460 9.24 10.19 -0.04
N GLU A 461 9.88 11.35 -0.28
CA GLU A 461 9.39 12.65 0.19
C GLU A 461 7.99 12.97 -0.34
N ALA A 462 7.78 12.80 -1.66
CA ALA A 462 6.50 13.03 -2.29
C ALA A 462 5.37 12.14 -1.71
N HIS A 463 5.74 11.05 -1.02
CA HIS A 463 4.81 10.15 -0.33
C HIS A 463 4.76 10.34 1.18
N GLY A 464 5.37 11.40 1.73
CA GLY A 464 5.36 11.69 3.16
C GLY A 464 6.01 10.60 4.00
N VAL A 465 6.92 9.81 3.41
CA VAL A 465 7.73 8.85 4.15
C VAL A 465 8.72 9.63 5.00
N GLU A 466 8.96 9.19 6.23
CA GLU A 466 9.94 9.82 7.14
C GLU A 466 11.15 8.91 7.42
N TRP A 467 11.11 7.66 6.93
CA TRP A 467 12.16 6.68 7.12
C TRP A 467 13.10 6.60 5.92
N SER A 468 14.40 6.62 6.22
CA SER A 468 15.47 6.29 5.30
C SER A 468 16.17 4.99 5.73
N ARG A 469 16.93 4.40 4.81
CA ARG A 469 17.70 3.18 5.05
C ARG A 469 19.14 3.37 4.57
N ILE A 470 20.10 3.24 5.48
CA ILE A 470 21.49 2.97 5.09
C ILE A 470 21.57 1.48 4.80
N ASN A 471 22.02 1.09 3.61
CA ASN A 471 22.03 -0.33 3.24
C ASN A 471 22.99 -1.15 4.11
N VAL A 472 24.18 -0.62 4.41
CA VAL A 472 25.16 -1.20 5.33
C VAL A 472 26.26 -0.18 5.64
N LEU A 473 26.67 -0.08 6.90
CA LEU A 473 27.89 0.64 7.28
C LEU A 473 29.07 -0.32 7.19
N ARG A 474 30.00 -0.08 6.26
CA ARG A 474 31.20 -0.91 6.08
C ARG A 474 32.43 -0.14 6.56
N PRO A 475 33.36 -0.77 7.29
CA PRO A 475 34.61 -0.12 7.68
C PRO A 475 35.39 0.47 6.50
N ALA A 476 35.51 -0.29 5.40
CA ALA A 476 36.18 0.14 4.16
C ALA A 476 35.59 1.39 3.49
N THR A 477 34.42 1.88 3.90
CA THR A 477 33.86 3.14 3.40
C THR A 477 34.54 4.36 4.03
N PHE A 478 35.15 4.21 5.21
CA PHE A 478 35.63 5.33 6.02
C PHE A 478 37.13 5.45 5.97
N LYS A 479 37.59 6.71 5.97
CA LYS A 479 39.01 7.04 6.01
C LYS A 479 39.49 7.19 7.45
N ILE A 480 40.80 7.09 7.63
CA ILE A 480 41.44 7.51 8.87
C ILE A 480 41.51 9.04 8.88
N GLN A 481 41.11 9.65 10.00
CA GLN A 481 41.01 11.10 10.09
C GLN A 481 42.36 11.77 9.79
N GLY A 482 42.36 12.74 8.86
CA GLY A 482 43.56 13.46 8.46
C GLY A 482 44.47 12.71 7.48
N THR A 483 44.07 11.54 6.98
CA THR A 483 44.83 10.77 5.98
C THR A 483 43.96 10.40 4.76
N THR A 484 44.58 9.78 3.75
CA THR A 484 43.89 9.23 2.57
C THR A 484 43.63 7.73 2.70
N GLU A 485 44.09 7.09 3.78
CA GLU A 485 43.96 5.66 4.00
C GLU A 485 42.55 5.29 4.47
N PHE A 486 42.04 4.15 4.01
CA PHE A 486 40.75 3.61 4.41
C PHE A 486 40.90 2.54 5.49
N LEU A 487 39.87 2.37 6.33
CA LEU A 487 39.79 1.31 7.33
C LEU A 487 39.48 -0.05 6.65
N THR A 488 40.43 -0.54 5.85
CA THR A 488 40.37 -1.84 5.17
C THR A 488 40.88 -2.97 6.06
N THR A 489 40.68 -4.21 5.65
CA THR A 489 41.30 -5.37 6.34
C THR A 489 42.83 -5.26 6.35
N GLN A 490 43.43 -4.80 5.25
CA GLN A 490 44.88 -4.60 5.12
C GLN A 490 45.41 -3.56 6.11
N TYR A 491 44.68 -2.44 6.29
CA TYR A 491 45.04 -1.43 7.28
C TYR A 491 44.99 -1.99 8.71
N MET A 492 43.95 -2.75 9.04
CA MET A 492 43.81 -3.37 10.36
C MET A 492 44.89 -4.43 10.62
N GLU A 493 45.29 -5.19 9.60
CA GLU A 493 46.38 -6.17 9.71
C GLU A 493 47.74 -5.50 9.94
N SER A 494 48.05 -4.43 9.19
CA SER A 494 49.33 -3.70 9.34
C SER A 494 49.43 -2.96 10.68
N HIS A 495 48.29 -2.56 11.27
CA HIS A 495 48.21 -1.89 12.57
C HIS A 495 47.70 -2.79 13.70
N LYS A 496 47.73 -4.11 13.51
CA LYS A 496 47.16 -5.08 14.48
C LYS A 496 47.63 -4.85 15.91
N LYS A 497 48.92 -4.57 16.11
CA LYS A 497 49.50 -4.31 17.43
C LYS A 497 48.89 -3.09 18.12
N ASP A 498 48.57 -2.04 17.37
CA ASP A 498 47.93 -0.83 17.93
C ASP A 498 46.49 -1.11 18.33
N PHE A 499 45.72 -1.79 17.47
CA PHE A 499 44.36 -2.22 17.78
C PHE A 499 44.31 -3.15 19.01
N GLU A 500 45.25 -4.10 19.14
CA GLU A 500 45.35 -4.98 20.31
C GLU A 500 45.79 -4.22 21.58
N ALA A 501 46.51 -3.11 21.43
CA ALA A 501 46.87 -2.20 22.53
C ALA A 501 45.75 -1.20 22.88
N GLY A 502 44.61 -1.24 22.20
CA GLY A 502 43.50 -0.29 22.40
C GLY A 502 43.73 1.10 21.80
N LYS A 503 44.74 1.24 20.93
CA LYS A 503 45.04 2.48 20.21
C LYS A 503 44.28 2.47 18.90
N TYR A 504 43.08 3.04 18.92
CA TYR A 504 42.22 3.10 17.75
C TYR A 504 42.33 4.45 17.04
N PRO A 505 42.33 4.49 15.70
CA PRO A 505 42.31 5.76 14.98
C PRO A 505 40.97 6.50 15.16
N GLU A 506 40.95 7.80 14.87
CA GLU A 506 39.69 8.50 14.61
C GLU A 506 39.28 8.30 13.14
N LEU A 507 37.99 8.23 12.86
CA LEU A 507 37.47 7.97 11.51
C LEU A 507 36.86 9.22 10.90
N ASP A 508 37.22 9.49 9.65
CA ASP A 508 36.53 10.44 8.79
C ASP A 508 35.32 9.73 8.14
N MET A 509 34.13 10.13 8.58
CA MET A 509 32.85 9.60 8.12
C MET A 509 32.09 10.54 7.18
N THR A 510 32.73 11.58 6.64
CA THR A 510 32.11 12.55 5.69
C THR A 510 31.55 11.90 4.43
N ALA A 511 31.98 10.68 4.09
CA ALA A 511 31.35 9.89 3.03
C ALA A 511 29.85 9.64 3.26
N LEU A 512 29.35 9.75 4.51
CA LEU A 512 27.92 9.64 4.83
C LEU A 512 27.14 10.92 4.53
N ASP A 513 27.80 12.08 4.57
CA ASP A 513 27.14 13.40 4.58
C ASP A 513 26.24 13.62 3.36
N PRO A 514 26.71 13.45 2.10
CA PRO A 514 25.86 13.71 0.93
C PRO A 514 24.56 12.91 0.96
N TRP A 515 24.62 11.66 1.43
CA TRP A 515 23.44 10.79 1.49
C TRP A 515 22.52 11.16 2.67
N MET A 516 23.08 11.39 3.87
CA MET A 516 22.27 11.73 5.05
C MET A 516 21.62 13.10 4.90
N GLU A 517 22.36 14.11 4.45
CA GLU A 517 21.86 15.48 4.29
C GLU A 517 20.77 15.56 3.24
N GLN A 518 20.90 14.78 2.17
CA GLN A 518 19.86 14.63 1.18
C GLN A 518 18.61 13.99 1.78
N ALA A 519 18.75 12.86 2.49
CA ALA A 519 17.63 12.20 3.16
C ALA A 519 16.93 13.15 4.17
N ILE A 520 17.71 13.81 5.03
CA ILE A 520 17.22 14.77 6.03
C ILE A 520 16.57 15.99 5.39
N GLY A 521 17.17 16.52 4.31
CA GLY A 521 16.63 17.65 3.55
C GLY A 521 15.26 17.36 2.92
N HIS A 522 14.98 16.10 2.64
CA HIS A 522 13.72 15.55 2.13
C HIS A 522 12.80 15.01 3.25
N GLY A 523 13.06 15.37 4.52
CA GLY A 523 12.23 14.96 5.66
C GLY A 523 12.41 13.52 6.16
N LEU A 524 13.34 12.76 5.57
CA LEU A 524 13.66 11.40 6.03
C LEU A 524 14.62 11.47 7.23
N ILE A 525 14.05 11.58 8.43
CA ILE A 525 14.78 11.84 9.67
C ILE A 525 14.88 10.62 10.61
N TYR A 526 14.28 9.49 10.23
CA TYR A 526 14.40 8.20 10.93
C TYR A 526 15.20 7.23 10.07
N PHE A 527 16.17 6.53 10.65
CA PHE A 527 17.09 5.70 9.87
C PHE A 527 17.04 4.24 10.30
N LYS A 528 16.93 3.32 9.35
CA LYS A 528 17.30 1.91 9.55
C LYS A 528 18.72 1.69 9.04
N VAL A 529 19.57 1.14 9.90
CA VAL A 529 21.00 1.04 9.62
C VAL A 529 21.52 -0.31 10.13
N PRO A 530 21.78 -1.28 9.25
CA PRO A 530 22.40 -2.53 9.65
C PRO A 530 23.92 -2.30 9.82
N PRO A 531 24.46 -2.43 11.04
CA PRO A 531 25.89 -2.38 11.23
C PRO A 531 26.53 -3.63 10.62
N SER A 532 27.66 -3.46 9.94
CA SER A 532 28.50 -4.57 9.49
C SER A 532 29.92 -4.31 9.97
N PHE A 533 30.60 -5.38 10.34
CA PHE A 533 32.02 -5.34 10.65
C PHE A 533 32.75 -6.54 10.05
N TYR A 534 34.08 -6.47 10.01
CA TYR A 534 34.88 -7.59 9.53
C TYR A 534 34.83 -8.75 10.52
N GLU A 535 34.99 -9.97 10.00
CA GLU A 535 35.23 -11.15 10.83
C GLU A 535 36.65 -11.10 11.40
N LEU A 536 36.84 -10.38 12.51
CA LEU A 536 38.16 -10.10 13.09
C LEU A 536 38.95 -11.35 13.48
N GLU A 537 38.27 -12.45 13.81
CA GLU A 537 38.91 -13.75 14.06
C GLU A 537 39.69 -14.24 12.82
N LYS A 538 39.15 -14.02 11.62
CA LYS A 538 39.82 -14.38 10.36
C LYS A 538 41.04 -13.50 10.07
N LEU A 539 41.11 -12.30 10.64
CA LEU A 539 42.28 -11.41 10.60
C LEU A 539 43.27 -11.72 11.74
N GLY A 540 42.99 -12.76 12.53
CA GLY A 540 43.84 -13.25 13.62
C GLY A 540 43.80 -12.40 14.90
N PHE A 541 42.83 -11.49 15.06
CA PHE A 541 42.67 -10.76 16.33
C PHE A 541 42.27 -11.71 17.47
N LYS A 542 42.82 -11.47 18.66
CA LYS A 542 42.44 -12.24 19.85
C LYS A 542 41.02 -11.93 20.31
N LYS A 543 40.31 -12.94 20.79
CA LYS A 543 38.89 -12.85 21.19
C LYS A 543 38.61 -11.75 22.21
N GLU A 544 39.52 -11.52 23.16
CA GLU A 544 39.41 -10.47 24.17
C GLU A 544 39.49 -9.03 23.62
N ASN A 545 40.00 -8.86 22.40
CA ASN A 545 40.12 -7.55 21.73
C ASN A 545 38.99 -7.29 20.72
N ILE A 546 38.39 -8.34 20.16
CA ILE A 546 37.34 -8.23 19.13
C ILE A 546 36.19 -7.34 19.60
N ASP A 547 35.67 -7.60 20.80
CA ASP A 547 34.54 -6.83 21.34
C ASP A 547 34.87 -5.35 21.51
N LYS A 548 36.11 -5.02 21.88
CA LYS A 548 36.57 -3.63 22.07
C LYS A 548 36.75 -2.90 20.74
N ILE A 549 37.29 -3.59 19.73
CA ILE A 549 37.46 -3.03 18.39
C ILE A 549 36.09 -2.75 17.75
N GLU A 550 35.17 -3.72 17.84
CA GLU A 550 33.80 -3.51 17.37
C GLU A 550 33.09 -2.39 18.14
N GLN A 551 33.27 -2.34 19.48
CA GLN A 551 32.73 -1.26 20.30
C GLN A 551 33.22 0.11 19.82
N TRP A 552 34.53 0.26 19.59
CA TRP A 552 35.11 1.53 19.11
C TRP A 552 34.44 1.97 17.81
N TYR A 553 34.44 1.11 16.79
CA TYR A 553 33.88 1.44 15.48
C TYR A 553 32.40 1.82 15.55
N ILE A 554 31.60 1.00 16.21
CA ILE A 554 30.15 1.17 16.32
C ILE A 554 29.82 2.43 17.15
N SER A 555 30.59 2.73 18.19
CA SER A 555 30.43 3.93 19.02
C SER A 555 30.81 5.20 18.26
N GLN A 556 31.88 5.17 17.44
CA GLN A 556 32.25 6.29 16.58
C GLN A 556 31.15 6.59 15.55
N ALA A 557 30.59 5.55 14.91
CA ALA A 557 29.47 5.72 13.97
C ALA A 557 28.21 6.29 14.66
N SER A 558 27.87 5.80 15.86
CA SER A 558 26.77 6.34 16.67
C SER A 558 26.98 7.82 16.99
N ARG A 559 28.17 8.18 17.47
CA ARG A 559 28.54 9.57 17.79
C ARG A 559 28.40 10.46 16.55
N TYR A 560 28.95 10.04 15.42
CA TYR A 560 28.89 10.81 14.18
C TYR A 560 27.45 11.06 13.72
N MET A 561 26.59 10.03 13.72
CA MET A 561 25.17 10.20 13.34
C MET A 561 24.42 11.16 14.29
N LYS A 562 24.65 11.05 15.60
CA LYS A 562 24.06 11.96 16.60
C LYS A 562 24.50 13.40 16.37
N GLU A 563 25.77 13.61 16.02
CA GLU A 563 26.29 14.91 15.64
C GLU A 563 25.71 15.45 14.33
N LYS A 564 25.06 14.64 13.50
CA LYS A 564 24.26 15.11 12.36
C LYS A 564 22.81 15.45 12.74
N GLY A 565 22.50 15.42 14.03
CA GLY A 565 21.16 15.65 14.57
C GLY A 565 20.27 14.40 14.60
N LEU A 566 20.76 13.24 14.13
CA LEU A 566 19.98 12.00 14.09
C LEU A 566 19.88 11.35 15.46
N ARG A 567 18.69 11.41 16.06
CA ARG A 567 18.38 10.77 17.36
C ARG A 567 17.71 9.41 17.24
N ILE A 568 17.23 9.07 16.05
CA ILE A 568 16.52 7.82 15.81
C ILE A 568 17.15 7.12 14.60
N PHE A 569 18.16 6.31 14.90
CA PHE A 569 18.76 5.36 13.97
C PHE A 569 18.70 3.97 14.62
N ILE A 570 18.17 3.01 13.88
CA ILE A 570 17.72 1.72 14.39
C ILE A 570 18.52 0.62 13.70
N ALA A 571 19.24 -0.16 14.49
CA ALA A 571 19.85 -1.39 14.03
C ALA A 571 18.81 -2.49 13.88
N ASN A 572 18.92 -3.26 12.79
CA ASN A 572 18.09 -4.44 12.54
C ASN A 572 18.96 -5.69 12.34
N TYR A 573 18.49 -6.83 12.85
CA TYR A 573 19.12 -8.13 12.70
C TYR A 573 18.06 -9.19 12.42
N GLY A 574 18.24 -9.93 11.33
CA GLY A 574 17.34 -10.98 10.91
C GLY A 574 16.01 -10.48 10.33
N ASP A 575 15.23 -11.43 9.82
CA ASP A 575 13.84 -11.25 9.40
C ASP A 575 13.04 -12.45 9.92
N GLU A 576 11.81 -12.22 10.39
CA GLU A 576 10.90 -13.26 10.87
C GLU A 576 11.46 -14.26 11.91
N LEU A 577 12.39 -13.82 12.78
CA LEU A 577 13.03 -14.69 13.78
C LEU A 577 12.01 -15.38 14.71
N ASN A 578 12.20 -16.68 14.93
CA ASN A 578 11.40 -17.43 15.90
C ASN A 578 11.85 -17.15 17.35
N LEU A 579 11.05 -17.55 18.34
CA LEU A 579 11.33 -17.24 19.75
C LEU A 579 12.69 -17.76 20.24
N GLN A 580 13.17 -18.90 19.73
CA GLN A 580 14.48 -19.43 20.09
C GLN A 580 15.60 -18.56 19.52
N GLU A 581 15.53 -18.20 18.23
CA GLU A 581 16.50 -17.31 17.58
C GLU A 581 16.53 -15.93 18.24
N LEU A 582 15.37 -15.44 18.69
CA LEU A 582 15.28 -14.21 19.46
C LEU A 582 16.13 -14.27 20.73
N LYS A 583 15.99 -15.35 21.50
CA LYS A 583 16.68 -15.52 22.78
C LYS A 583 18.18 -15.78 22.59
N THR A 584 18.55 -16.64 21.65
CA THR A 584 19.95 -17.11 21.54
C THR A 584 20.81 -16.29 20.62
N VAL A 585 20.23 -15.50 19.71
CA VAL A 585 20.98 -14.74 18.70
C VAL A 585 20.69 -13.25 18.81
N TRP A 586 19.43 -12.85 18.70
CA TRP A 586 19.08 -11.43 18.62
C TRP A 586 19.29 -10.71 19.96
N GLU A 587 18.87 -11.28 21.09
CA GLU A 587 18.97 -10.60 22.38
C GLU A 587 20.43 -10.32 22.78
N PRO A 588 21.39 -11.28 22.71
CA PRO A 588 22.80 -10.99 22.95
C PRO A 588 23.34 -9.88 22.04
N TRP A 589 22.97 -9.91 20.76
CA TRP A 589 23.34 -8.89 19.78
C TRP A 589 22.77 -7.51 20.13
N ALA A 590 21.49 -7.43 20.52
CA ALA A 590 20.81 -6.18 20.87
C ALA A 590 21.41 -5.57 22.13
N ARG A 591 21.67 -6.38 23.17
CA ARG A 591 22.37 -5.95 24.40
C ARG A 591 23.73 -5.32 24.08
N LYS A 592 24.49 -5.95 23.18
CA LYS A 592 25.80 -5.45 22.73
C LYS A 592 25.67 -4.11 22.00
N LEU A 593 24.76 -3.99 21.04
CA LEU A 593 24.56 -2.73 20.30
C LEU A 593 24.04 -1.59 21.17
N THR A 594 23.10 -1.86 22.09
CA THR A 594 22.62 -0.83 23.03
C THR A 594 23.74 -0.32 23.92
N LYS A 595 24.63 -1.19 24.40
CA LYS A 595 25.84 -0.78 25.13
C LYS A 595 26.75 0.14 24.29
N TYR A 596 26.76 -0.02 22.97
CA TYR A 596 27.57 0.77 22.04
C TYR A 596 26.85 2.04 21.54
N GLY A 597 25.70 2.38 22.15
CA GLY A 597 24.97 3.60 21.88
C GLY A 597 23.99 3.52 20.70
N TRP A 598 23.54 2.32 20.34
CA TRP A 598 22.58 2.07 19.26
C TRP A 598 21.23 1.57 19.78
N ASP A 599 20.15 1.97 19.11
CA ASP A 599 18.83 1.43 19.35
C ASP A 599 18.52 0.27 18.39
N CYS A 600 17.73 -0.72 18.84
CA CYS A 600 17.38 -1.89 18.02
C CYS A 600 15.88 -1.94 17.68
N THR A 601 15.53 -2.68 16.64
CA THR A 601 14.14 -3.02 16.27
C THR A 601 13.78 -4.44 16.68
N SER A 602 12.48 -4.68 16.86
CA SER A 602 11.89 -6.00 17.07
C SER A 602 11.00 -6.40 15.87
N SER A 603 11.54 -6.41 14.64
CA SER A 603 10.76 -6.82 13.46
C SER A 603 10.61 -8.34 13.45
N PHE A 604 9.63 -8.86 14.21
CA PHE A 604 9.50 -10.29 14.45
C PHE A 604 8.13 -10.82 14.07
N SER A 605 8.15 -11.85 13.23
CA SER A 605 7.03 -12.76 13.00
C SER A 605 7.04 -13.90 14.01
N ALA A 606 7.32 -13.64 15.30
CA ALA A 606 7.55 -14.67 16.32
C ALA A 606 6.34 -15.60 16.60
N GLY A 607 5.30 -15.57 15.78
CA GLY A 607 4.09 -16.37 15.93
C GLY A 607 3.13 -15.83 16.98
N GLY A 608 3.45 -14.73 17.66
CA GLY A 608 2.62 -14.14 18.71
C GLY A 608 3.25 -13.02 19.52
N VAL A 609 2.57 -12.63 20.59
CA VAL A 609 3.01 -11.65 21.61
C VAL A 609 3.37 -12.40 22.88
N TYR A 610 4.63 -12.34 23.30
CA TYR A 610 5.14 -13.05 24.49
C TYR A 610 5.46 -12.02 25.58
N VAL A 611 4.50 -11.72 26.45
CA VAL A 611 4.58 -10.61 27.42
C VAL A 611 5.85 -10.66 28.27
N ASP A 612 6.13 -11.81 28.91
CA ASP A 612 7.29 -11.95 29.81
C ASP A 612 8.61 -11.68 29.09
N TYR A 613 8.83 -12.35 27.95
CA TYR A 613 10.04 -12.18 27.16
C TYR A 613 10.15 -10.77 26.55
N PHE A 614 9.03 -10.20 26.10
CA PHE A 614 9.03 -8.85 25.55
C PHE A 614 9.36 -7.79 26.61
N ASN A 615 8.95 -8.00 27.87
CA ASN A 615 9.40 -7.17 28.99
C ASN A 615 10.92 -7.28 29.22
N GLU A 616 11.50 -8.48 29.09
CA GLU A 616 12.96 -8.70 29.23
C GLU A 616 13.78 -7.92 28.19
N ILE A 617 13.30 -7.87 26.94
CA ILE A 617 14.03 -7.22 25.83
C ILE A 617 13.67 -5.74 25.63
N SER A 618 12.58 -5.27 26.24
CA SER A 618 12.08 -3.91 26.09
C SER A 618 13.11 -2.79 26.28
N PRO A 619 14.07 -2.89 27.23
CA PRO A 619 15.15 -1.92 27.36
C PRO A 619 16.04 -1.77 26.12
N PHE A 620 16.07 -2.74 25.20
CA PHE A 620 16.91 -2.73 23.99
C PHE A 620 16.12 -2.37 22.71
N VAL A 621 14.78 -2.40 22.77
CA VAL A 621 13.91 -2.18 21.60
C VAL A 621 13.35 -0.78 21.60
N LYS A 622 13.72 0.01 20.59
CA LYS A 622 13.09 1.31 20.32
C LYS A 622 11.99 1.23 19.28
N LEU A 623 12.15 0.41 18.25
CA LEU A 623 11.14 0.24 17.21
C LEU A 623 10.50 -1.14 17.31
N TRP A 624 9.22 -1.17 17.65
CA TRP A 624 8.42 -2.39 17.67
C TRP A 624 7.66 -2.55 16.36
N THR A 625 8.19 -3.29 15.38
CA THR A 625 7.47 -3.52 14.11
C THR A 625 6.73 -4.86 14.15
N LEU A 626 5.42 -4.82 14.36
CA LEU A 626 4.58 -6.00 14.58
C LEU A 626 3.73 -6.34 13.37
N ASN A 627 3.47 -7.62 13.11
CA ASN A 627 2.49 -7.97 12.09
C ASN A 627 1.10 -7.47 12.52
N GLN A 628 0.33 -6.89 11.60
CA GLN A 628 -1.01 -6.35 11.85
C GLN A 628 -1.94 -7.31 12.61
N ARG A 629 -1.81 -8.64 12.44
CA ARG A 629 -2.58 -9.62 13.26
C ARG A 629 -2.34 -9.54 14.76
N TYR A 630 -1.15 -9.14 15.21
CA TYR A 630 -0.76 -9.12 16.61
C TYR A 630 -0.79 -7.72 17.22
N THR A 631 -0.81 -6.69 16.37
CA THR A 631 -0.72 -5.28 16.78
C THR A 631 -1.78 -4.91 17.83
N LEU A 632 -3.05 -5.28 17.61
CA LEU A 632 -4.12 -4.91 18.54
C LEU A 632 -3.92 -5.53 19.92
N PHE A 633 -3.60 -6.83 19.96
CA PHE A 633 -3.33 -7.55 21.21
C PHE A 633 -2.09 -7.00 21.92
N PHE A 634 -1.01 -6.70 21.21
CA PHE A 634 0.19 -6.07 21.79
C PHE A 634 -0.13 -4.73 22.43
N ILE A 635 -0.88 -3.86 21.73
CA ILE A 635 -1.26 -2.54 22.23
C ILE A 635 -2.17 -2.64 23.47
N GLU A 636 -3.07 -3.62 23.50
CA GLU A 636 -3.89 -3.90 24.69
C GLU A 636 -3.01 -4.27 25.90
N LYS A 637 -1.96 -5.08 25.69
CA LYS A 637 -0.99 -5.43 26.74
C LYS A 637 -0.15 -4.24 27.22
N VAL A 638 0.17 -3.30 26.33
CA VAL A 638 0.78 -2.03 26.71
C VAL A 638 -0.18 -1.18 27.55
N LYS A 639 -1.43 -1.02 27.10
CA LYS A 639 -2.44 -0.18 27.78
C LYS A 639 -2.82 -0.69 29.17
N THR A 640 -2.84 -2.00 29.37
CA THR A 640 -3.10 -2.65 30.66
C THR A 640 -1.89 -2.64 31.60
N GLY A 641 -0.71 -2.27 31.10
CA GLY A 641 0.54 -2.26 31.87
C GLY A 641 1.20 -3.64 32.04
N GLU A 642 0.63 -4.70 31.44
CA GLU A 642 1.23 -6.03 31.40
C GLU A 642 2.56 -6.02 30.62
N LEU A 643 2.62 -5.22 29.54
CA LEU A 643 3.82 -4.98 28.75
C LEU A 643 4.37 -3.58 29.01
N LYS A 644 5.60 -3.49 29.51
CA LYS A 644 6.28 -2.24 29.85
C LYS A 644 7.28 -1.88 28.77
N LEU A 645 7.02 -0.78 28.08
CA LEU A 645 7.91 -0.24 27.05
C LEU A 645 8.79 0.89 27.60
N ARG A 646 9.95 1.11 26.98
CA ARG A 646 10.69 2.36 27.15
C ARG A 646 9.83 3.56 26.72
N ARG A 647 10.04 4.72 27.35
CA ARG A 647 9.20 5.92 27.14
C ARG A 647 9.25 6.45 25.70
N ASP A 648 10.39 6.30 25.02
CA ASP A 648 10.64 6.70 23.64
C ASP A 648 10.45 5.56 22.63
N ALA A 649 9.79 4.46 23.02
CA ALA A 649 9.45 3.39 22.09
C ALA A 649 8.47 3.86 21.02
N ILE A 650 8.70 3.41 19.79
CA ILE A 650 7.83 3.56 18.63
C ILE A 650 7.16 2.22 18.39
N ILE A 651 5.83 2.17 18.48
CA ILE A 651 5.05 0.99 18.13
C ILE A 651 4.60 1.11 16.68
N GLY A 652 4.95 0.11 15.87
CA GLY A 652 4.62 0.04 14.47
C GLY A 652 3.89 -1.24 14.07
N SER A 653 3.27 -1.20 12.90
CA SER A 653 2.70 -2.39 12.27
C SER A 653 3.26 -2.61 10.87
N TYR A 654 3.22 -3.85 10.38
CA TYR A 654 3.43 -4.19 8.96
C TYR A 654 2.41 -5.21 8.48
N GLY A 655 2.06 -5.13 7.20
CA GLY A 655 1.09 -6.02 6.56
C GLY A 655 1.75 -6.97 5.57
N ALA A 656 1.95 -8.24 5.98
CA ALA A 656 2.47 -9.31 5.14
C ALA A 656 1.68 -10.62 5.35
N GLY A 657 1.33 -11.29 4.25
CA GLY A 657 0.86 -12.69 4.26
C GLY A 657 -0.60 -12.92 4.69
N GLU A 658 -1.45 -11.89 4.73
CA GLU A 658 -2.81 -11.99 5.29
C GLU A 658 -3.96 -11.74 4.30
N GLY A 659 -3.64 -11.46 3.03
CA GLY A 659 -4.61 -10.98 2.03
C GLY A 659 -5.18 -9.59 2.33
N ARG A 660 -4.61 -8.89 3.32
CA ARG A 660 -5.09 -7.60 3.83
C ARG A 660 -3.99 -6.57 3.83
N GLY A 661 -2.74 -6.95 4.04
CA GLY A 661 -1.61 -6.03 4.08
C GLY A 661 -1.14 -5.57 2.71
N SER A 662 0.14 -5.23 2.64
CA SER A 662 0.83 -4.70 1.47
C SER A 662 1.42 -5.79 0.54
N GLU A 663 1.13 -7.07 0.80
CA GLU A 663 1.54 -8.22 -0.01
C GLU A 663 0.98 -8.23 -1.45
N PHE A 664 -0.14 -7.54 -1.68
CA PHE A 664 -0.74 -7.37 -3.00
C PHE A 664 -1.03 -5.89 -3.24
N ARG A 665 -0.75 -5.40 -4.46
CA ARG A 665 -1.15 -4.05 -4.88
C ARG A 665 -2.67 -4.01 -5.00
N LYS A 666 -3.30 -3.17 -4.20
CA LYS A 666 -4.74 -2.87 -4.25
C LYS A 666 -4.99 -1.58 -5.04
N PRO A 667 -6.22 -1.38 -5.54
CA PRO A 667 -6.70 -0.04 -5.94
C PRO A 667 -6.49 1.00 -4.84
N LEU A 668 -6.37 2.28 -5.21
CA LEU A 668 -6.14 3.44 -4.34
C LEU A 668 -7.05 3.46 -3.09
N GLY A 669 -8.37 3.40 -3.26
CA GLY A 669 -9.34 3.39 -2.17
C GLY A 669 -9.17 2.20 -1.26
N LYS A 670 -8.85 1.03 -1.82
CA LYS A 670 -8.60 -0.17 -1.03
C LYS A 670 -7.28 -0.13 -0.26
N SER A 671 -6.31 0.72 -0.61
CA SER A 671 -5.06 0.87 0.15
C SER A 671 -5.14 1.95 1.23
N ARG A 672 -6.04 2.94 1.11
CA ARG A 672 -6.29 3.98 2.12
C ARG A 672 -6.55 3.43 3.52
N TYR A 673 -7.15 2.24 3.62
CA TYR A 673 -7.43 1.58 4.89
C TYR A 673 -6.21 1.49 5.83
N LEU A 674 -4.98 1.43 5.29
CA LEU A 674 -3.75 1.27 6.06
C LEU A 674 -3.52 2.39 7.08
N GLY A 675 -3.80 3.65 6.74
CA GLY A 675 -3.62 4.73 7.70
C GLY A 675 -4.76 4.81 8.71
N TRP A 676 -6.01 4.52 8.30
CA TRP A 676 -7.15 4.43 9.21
C TRP A 676 -6.99 3.31 10.24
N ILE A 677 -6.56 2.13 9.82
CA ILE A 677 -6.33 1.01 10.74
C ILE A 677 -5.14 1.29 11.66
N SER A 678 -4.13 2.01 11.16
CA SER A 678 -2.97 2.42 11.96
C SER A 678 -3.38 3.34 13.11
N TRP A 679 -4.19 4.36 12.81
CA TRP A 679 -4.78 5.23 13.84
C TRP A 679 -5.68 4.44 14.80
N LEU A 680 -6.61 3.62 14.25
CA LEU A 680 -7.59 2.87 15.03
C LEU A 680 -6.97 1.85 16.00
N ASN A 681 -5.79 1.32 15.65
CA ASN A 681 -5.03 0.44 16.51
C ASN A 681 -4.16 1.23 17.51
N GLY A 682 -3.82 2.49 17.22
CA GLY A 682 -2.95 3.32 18.05
C GLY A 682 -1.47 3.07 17.81
N VAL A 683 -1.07 2.72 16.58
CA VAL A 683 0.34 2.65 16.20
C VAL A 683 0.88 4.01 15.78
N GLN A 684 2.19 4.19 15.91
CA GLN A 684 2.94 5.39 15.54
C GLN A 684 3.75 5.20 14.25
N ASN A 685 3.78 3.97 13.72
CA ASN A 685 4.50 3.63 12.49
C ASN A 685 3.72 2.58 11.68
N CYS A 686 3.62 2.76 10.38
CA CYS A 686 3.05 1.80 9.44
C CYS A 686 4.12 1.47 8.40
N SER A 687 4.62 0.24 8.45
CA SER A 687 5.59 -0.27 7.50
C SER A 687 4.88 -1.08 6.42
N VAL A 688 5.13 -0.72 5.17
CA VAL A 688 4.61 -1.47 4.03
C VAL A 688 5.67 -2.43 3.50
N ASN A 689 5.23 -3.62 3.06
CA ASN A 689 6.02 -4.60 2.33
C ASN A 689 6.64 -3.98 1.09
N PRO A 690 7.71 -4.55 0.53
CA PRO A 690 8.83 -3.73 0.11
C PRO A 690 8.46 -2.73 -0.99
N TYR A 691 8.74 -1.47 -0.71
CA TYR A 691 8.68 -0.34 -1.62
C TYR A 691 9.50 -0.60 -2.90
N PHE A 692 10.71 -1.16 -2.73
CA PHE A 692 11.54 -1.62 -3.84
C PHE A 692 12.40 -2.84 -3.43
N LYS A 693 12.44 -3.88 -4.28
CA LYS A 693 13.41 -4.98 -4.19
C LYS A 693 13.89 -5.34 -5.60
N GLY A 694 15.16 -5.06 -5.89
CA GLY A 694 15.75 -5.22 -7.23
C GLY A 694 15.86 -6.66 -7.75
N TRP A 695 15.56 -7.68 -6.94
CA TRP A 695 15.51 -9.09 -7.35
C TRP A 695 14.09 -9.68 -7.37
N LEU A 696 13.12 -9.01 -6.72
CA LEU A 696 11.69 -9.32 -6.81
C LEU A 696 11.17 -8.69 -8.11
N TYR A 697 11.60 -9.24 -9.23
CA TYR A 697 10.89 -9.07 -10.49
C TYR A 697 9.64 -9.93 -10.43
N TYR A 698 8.54 -9.40 -10.97
CA TYR A 698 7.20 -9.99 -11.00
C TYR A 698 7.23 -11.50 -10.81
N LEU A 699 7.14 -11.94 -9.55
CA LEU A 699 6.97 -13.35 -9.27
C LEU A 699 5.54 -13.62 -9.65
N ASP A 700 5.38 -14.27 -10.80
CA ASP A 700 4.20 -15.08 -11.03
C ASP A 700 4.16 -16.09 -9.87
N TYR A 701 3.29 -15.82 -8.89
CA TYR A 701 3.01 -16.73 -7.79
C TYR A 701 2.27 -17.99 -8.28
N GLY A 702 2.36 -18.37 -9.56
CA GLY A 702 2.46 -19.80 -9.75
C GLY A 702 2.66 -20.39 -11.15
N ASN A 703 3.64 -21.31 -11.17
CA ASN A 703 3.34 -22.71 -11.50
C ASN A 703 2.41 -23.39 -10.44
N LYS A 704 2.13 -22.76 -9.29
CA LYS A 704 1.35 -23.31 -8.16
C LYS A 704 -0.10 -22.84 -8.06
N GLY A 705 -0.59 -21.94 -8.91
CA GLY A 705 -2.02 -21.60 -9.01
C GLY A 705 -2.73 -21.08 -7.74
N GLU A 706 -2.03 -20.79 -6.64
CA GLU A 706 -2.65 -20.43 -5.36
C GLU A 706 -2.75 -18.92 -5.11
N ALA A 707 -2.11 -18.09 -5.93
CA ALA A 707 -2.33 -16.64 -5.92
C ALA A 707 -2.31 -16.13 -7.37
N GLY A 708 -3.48 -16.14 -8.02
CA GLY A 708 -3.72 -15.66 -9.38
C GLY A 708 -3.66 -14.13 -9.54
N GLY A 709 -2.60 -13.52 -9.06
CA GLY A 709 -2.26 -12.10 -9.25
C GLY A 709 -0.75 -11.97 -9.43
N ILE A 710 -0.29 -10.94 -10.13
CA ILE A 710 1.14 -10.60 -10.12
C ILE A 710 1.48 -10.17 -8.69
N GLY A 711 2.37 -10.91 -8.03
CA GLY A 711 2.91 -10.59 -6.70
C GLY A 711 3.46 -9.16 -6.70
N GLY A 712 2.90 -8.33 -5.81
CA GLY A 712 2.96 -6.87 -5.92
C GLY A 712 3.89 -6.20 -4.91
N GLU A 713 4.91 -6.89 -4.41
CA GLU A 713 5.94 -6.40 -3.49
C GLU A 713 6.89 -5.34 -4.10
N ARG A 714 6.41 -4.45 -4.96
CA ARG A 714 7.18 -3.31 -5.47
C ARG A 714 6.20 -2.17 -5.67
N PHE A 715 6.47 -0.96 -5.21
CA PHE A 715 5.50 0.15 -5.30
C PHE A 715 5.89 1.23 -6.28
N VAL A 716 7.14 1.19 -6.77
CA VAL A 716 7.67 2.14 -7.75
C VAL A 716 8.41 1.43 -8.88
N SER A 717 8.38 1.98 -10.10
CA SER A 717 9.15 1.51 -11.24
C SER A 717 10.11 2.56 -11.78
N TYR A 718 11.14 2.10 -12.50
CA TYR A 718 11.95 2.99 -13.31
C TYR A 718 11.16 3.32 -14.58
N ILE A 719 11.03 4.60 -14.88
CA ILE A 719 10.55 5.07 -16.20
C ILE A 719 11.68 4.91 -17.23
N ASP A 720 12.84 5.44 -16.87
CA ASP A 720 14.13 5.18 -17.51
C ASP A 720 15.10 4.70 -16.42
N LYS A 721 15.77 3.56 -16.62
CA LYS A 721 16.70 2.97 -15.62
C LYS A 721 18.10 3.57 -15.70
N ASP A 722 18.47 4.10 -16.86
CA ASP A 722 19.81 4.58 -17.18
C ASP A 722 19.92 6.10 -16.96
N ASP A 723 18.79 6.82 -17.02
CA ASP A 723 18.70 8.24 -16.65
C ASP A 723 18.17 8.42 -15.21
N VAL A 724 19.05 8.84 -14.30
CA VAL A 724 18.71 9.12 -12.89
C VAL A 724 17.95 10.43 -12.69
N SER A 725 17.91 11.31 -13.70
CA SER A 725 17.15 12.57 -13.66
C SER A 725 15.65 12.35 -13.87
N VAL A 726 15.28 11.27 -14.57
CA VAL A 726 13.88 10.87 -14.78
C VAL A 726 13.29 10.36 -13.45
N PRO A 727 12.09 10.80 -13.04
CA PRO A 727 11.47 10.34 -11.79
C PRO A 727 11.15 8.84 -11.79
N LEU A 728 10.82 8.30 -10.62
CA LEU A 728 10.21 6.97 -10.52
C LEU A 728 8.73 7.08 -10.90
N ALA A 729 8.17 6.01 -11.44
CA ALA A 729 6.73 5.89 -11.62
C ALA A 729 6.12 5.23 -10.38
N ALA A 730 5.25 5.94 -9.67
CA ALA A 730 4.44 5.40 -8.59
C ALA A 730 3.32 4.50 -9.13
N CYS A 731 2.55 3.87 -8.24
CA CYS A 731 1.36 3.10 -8.62
C CYS A 731 0.14 3.50 -7.78
N PRO A 732 -1.10 3.22 -8.23
CA PRO A 732 -2.32 3.57 -7.49
C PRO A 732 -2.34 3.05 -6.05
N PHE A 733 -1.76 1.86 -5.80
CA PHE A 733 -1.63 1.32 -4.46
C PHE A 733 -0.86 2.28 -3.54
N TRP A 734 0.30 2.76 -4.01
CA TRP A 734 1.22 3.59 -3.25
C TRP A 734 0.63 4.96 -2.95
N GLU A 735 -0.06 5.56 -3.93
CA GLU A 735 -0.87 6.77 -3.74
C GLU A 735 -1.92 6.58 -2.65
N GLY A 736 -2.67 5.48 -2.69
CA GLY A 736 -3.68 5.24 -1.66
C GLY A 736 -3.09 4.93 -0.28
N VAL A 737 -1.88 4.36 -0.18
CA VAL A 737 -1.17 4.27 1.11
C VAL A 737 -0.86 5.66 1.64
N ARG A 738 -0.28 6.54 0.81
CA ARG A 738 0.02 7.93 1.17
C ARG A 738 -1.23 8.66 1.67
N GLU A 739 -2.30 8.70 0.87
CA GLU A 739 -3.57 9.34 1.26
C GLU A 739 -4.14 8.76 2.56
N GLY A 740 -4.16 7.43 2.67
CA GLY A 740 -4.63 6.76 3.87
C GLY A 740 -3.85 7.19 5.11
N MET A 741 -2.52 7.29 5.01
CA MET A 741 -1.65 7.72 6.10
C MET A 741 -1.89 9.19 6.47
N GLU A 742 -2.13 10.07 5.50
CA GLU A 742 -2.49 11.46 5.75
C GLU A 742 -3.84 11.57 6.47
N GLU A 743 -4.84 10.79 6.06
CA GLU A 743 -6.13 10.66 6.75
C GLU A 743 -6.01 10.13 8.18
N GLY A 744 -5.19 9.09 8.39
CA GLY A 744 -4.87 8.57 9.72
C GLY A 744 -4.21 9.64 10.60
N ASN A 745 -3.38 10.50 10.03
CA ASN A 745 -2.77 11.62 10.73
C ASN A 745 -3.78 12.73 11.04
N LEU A 746 -4.75 13.02 10.16
CA LEU A 746 -5.86 13.93 10.46
C LEU A 746 -6.69 13.40 11.64
N CYS A 747 -6.96 12.09 11.68
CA CYS A 747 -7.62 11.45 12.82
C CYS A 747 -6.81 11.60 14.11
N ALA A 748 -5.48 11.43 14.04
CA ALA A 748 -4.58 11.58 15.18
C ALA A 748 -4.55 13.04 15.69
N VAL A 749 -4.50 14.02 14.79
CA VAL A 749 -4.59 15.46 15.12
C VAL A 749 -5.91 15.78 15.79
N LEU A 750 -7.03 15.29 15.25
CA LEU A 750 -8.35 15.48 15.85
C LEU A 750 -8.44 14.86 17.25
N SER A 751 -7.94 13.62 17.41
CA SER A 751 -7.92 12.93 18.70
C SER A 751 -7.11 13.71 19.73
N TRP A 752 -5.96 14.26 19.32
CA TRP A 752 -5.13 15.10 20.17
C TRP A 752 -5.87 16.34 20.65
N TYR A 753 -6.55 17.08 19.75
CA TYR A 753 -7.32 18.26 20.15
C TYR A 753 -8.50 17.92 21.06
N ILE A 754 -9.24 16.86 20.77
CA ILE A 754 -10.34 16.38 21.63
C ILE A 754 -9.81 16.10 23.03
N GLU A 755 -8.72 15.34 23.16
CA GLU A 755 -8.14 14.98 24.46
C GLU A 755 -7.65 16.19 25.28
N HIS A 756 -7.15 17.24 24.61
CA HIS A 756 -6.68 18.45 25.30
C HIS A 756 -7.84 19.36 25.69
N LEU A 757 -8.85 19.52 24.83
CA LEU A 757 -10.03 20.35 25.13
C LEU A 757 -10.97 19.69 26.15
N GLU A 758 -11.06 18.35 26.19
CA GLU A 758 -11.85 17.62 27.19
C GLU A 758 -11.33 17.80 28.63
N LYS A 759 -10.04 18.14 28.81
CA LYS A 759 -9.45 18.43 30.13
C LYS A 759 -9.83 19.81 30.67
N LEU A 760 -10.43 20.67 29.85
CA LEU A 760 -10.89 21.99 30.25
C LEU A 760 -12.25 21.89 30.96
N GLU A 761 -12.66 22.96 31.62
CA GLU A 761 -14.01 23.06 32.19
C GLU A 761 -15.00 23.68 31.18
N ALA A 762 -16.30 23.47 31.40
CA ALA A 762 -17.40 24.12 30.68
C ALA A 762 -17.55 23.77 29.18
N GLU A 763 -17.86 24.76 28.34
CA GLU A 763 -18.31 24.60 26.94
C GLU A 763 -17.30 23.86 26.02
N PRO A 764 -15.98 24.17 26.06
CA PRO A 764 -15.01 23.51 25.17
C PRO A 764 -14.94 21.99 25.38
N ALA A 765 -15.02 21.53 26.64
CA ALA A 765 -15.03 20.12 26.97
C ALA A 765 -16.32 19.42 26.46
N SER A 766 -17.47 20.11 26.52
CA SER A 766 -18.72 19.58 25.96
C SER A 766 -18.65 19.45 24.43
N LYS A 767 -18.08 20.45 23.73
CA LYS A 767 -17.86 20.37 22.28
C LYS A 767 -16.89 19.25 21.91
N ALA A 768 -15.78 19.12 22.64
CA ALA A 768 -14.81 18.06 22.42
C ALA A 768 -15.42 16.66 22.63
N LYS A 769 -16.26 16.47 23.65
CA LYS A 769 -17.01 15.23 23.86
C LYS A 769 -17.97 14.92 22.69
N LYS A 770 -18.70 15.92 22.19
CA LYS A 770 -19.55 15.77 20.99
C LYS A 770 -18.72 15.43 19.75
N ALA A 771 -17.53 16.01 19.62
CA ALA A 771 -16.61 15.68 18.54
C ALA A 771 -16.09 14.23 18.66
N ARG A 772 -15.82 13.74 19.87
CA ARG A 772 -15.49 12.33 20.11
C ARG A 772 -16.62 11.38 19.69
N GLU A 773 -17.86 11.72 20.03
CA GLU A 773 -19.05 10.97 19.63
C GLU A 773 -19.22 10.97 18.10
N LYS A 774 -19.03 12.13 17.45
CA LYS A 774 -19.07 12.25 15.99
C LYS A 774 -17.93 11.50 15.30
N LEU A 775 -16.72 11.50 15.86
CA LEU A 775 -15.60 10.69 15.35
C LEU A 775 -15.92 9.19 15.38
N ALA A 776 -16.60 8.69 16.41
CA ALA A 776 -17.08 7.31 16.46
C ALA A 776 -18.18 7.00 15.42
N GLN A 777 -18.93 8.02 14.96
CA GLN A 777 -19.85 7.90 13.83
C GLN A 777 -19.14 7.98 12.48
N ILE A 778 -17.99 8.66 12.38
CA ILE A 778 -17.17 8.66 11.16
C ILE A 778 -16.52 7.29 10.99
N ILE A 779 -15.86 6.78 12.03
CA ILE A 779 -15.20 5.48 12.04
C ILE A 779 -15.58 4.66 13.28
N GLY A 780 -16.31 3.58 13.07
CA GLY A 780 -16.92 2.84 14.19
C GLY A 780 -17.40 1.43 13.82
N PRO A 781 -17.81 0.65 14.83
CA PRO A 781 -18.37 -0.68 14.63
C PRO A 781 -19.85 -0.65 14.21
N SER A 782 -20.49 0.52 14.28
CA SER A 782 -21.90 0.71 13.95
C SER A 782 -22.16 0.55 12.46
N GLU A 783 -23.32 0.01 12.10
CA GLU A 783 -23.79 -0.02 10.70
C GLU A 783 -24.00 1.38 10.12
N ASN A 784 -24.19 2.40 10.97
CA ASN A 784 -24.38 3.78 10.56
C ASN A 784 -23.05 4.55 10.43
N SER A 785 -21.92 3.92 10.75
CA SER A 785 -20.62 4.58 10.61
C SER A 785 -20.24 4.72 9.14
N ILE A 786 -19.60 5.84 8.76
CA ILE A 786 -19.15 6.07 7.37
C ILE A 786 -18.09 5.01 7.00
N ILE A 787 -17.04 4.92 7.80
CA ILE A 787 -16.04 3.85 7.72
C ILE A 787 -16.38 2.82 8.78
N LYS A 788 -16.92 1.69 8.32
CA LYS A 788 -17.27 0.58 9.19
C LYS A 788 -16.07 -0.32 9.44
N TRP A 789 -15.84 -0.65 10.70
CA TRP A 789 -15.00 -1.77 11.07
C TRP A 789 -15.78 -2.87 11.79
N LYS A 790 -15.26 -4.09 11.78
CA LYS A 790 -15.76 -5.19 12.60
C LYS A 790 -14.60 -5.90 13.28
N GLU A 791 -14.86 -6.44 14.46
CA GLU A 791 -13.94 -7.39 15.07
C GLU A 791 -13.99 -8.72 14.34
N ALA A 792 -12.82 -9.32 14.20
CA ALA A 792 -12.64 -10.67 13.72
C ALA A 792 -11.52 -11.34 14.52
N VAL A 793 -11.45 -12.66 14.44
CA VAL A 793 -10.35 -13.44 15.00
C VAL A 793 -9.56 -14.06 13.87
N ARG A 794 -8.25 -13.84 13.86
CA ARG A 794 -7.32 -14.45 12.90
C ARG A 794 -6.19 -15.12 13.66
N TYR A 795 -5.97 -16.41 13.43
CA TYR A 795 -4.93 -17.19 14.12
C TYR A 795 -4.96 -17.02 15.65
N LYS A 796 -6.17 -16.97 16.24
CA LYS A 796 -6.44 -16.74 17.68
C LYS A 796 -6.24 -15.30 18.20
N TYR A 797 -5.92 -14.33 17.35
CA TYR A 797 -5.74 -12.93 17.75
C TYR A 797 -6.89 -12.05 17.27
N PRO A 798 -7.32 -11.06 18.08
CA PRO A 798 -8.32 -10.09 17.68
C PRO A 798 -7.74 -9.14 16.63
N VAL A 799 -8.52 -8.88 15.58
CA VAL A 799 -8.19 -7.92 14.53
C VAL A 799 -9.41 -7.08 14.18
N LYS A 800 -9.19 -5.83 13.76
CA LYS A 800 -10.24 -4.98 13.21
C LYS A 800 -10.18 -5.01 11.69
N GLU A 801 -11.28 -5.37 11.05
CA GLU A 801 -11.42 -5.38 9.58
C GLU A 801 -12.22 -4.15 9.13
N ILE A 802 -11.59 -3.25 8.38
CA ILE A 802 -12.25 -2.10 7.74
C ILE A 802 -12.84 -2.55 6.40
N LYS A 803 -14.09 -2.16 6.14
CA LYS A 803 -14.73 -2.29 4.82
C LYS A 803 -15.33 -0.94 4.42
N ALA A 804 -14.66 -0.24 3.52
CA ALA A 804 -15.06 1.06 3.01
C ALA A 804 -14.73 1.18 1.52
N SER A 805 -15.56 1.92 0.79
CA SER A 805 -15.36 2.30 -0.60
C SER A 805 -14.57 3.60 -0.71
N SER A 806 -14.08 3.94 -1.92
CA SER A 806 -13.44 5.23 -2.19
C SER A 806 -14.34 6.43 -1.85
N ALA A 807 -15.65 6.32 -2.06
CA ALA A 807 -16.61 7.36 -1.69
C ALA A 807 -16.71 7.52 -0.16
N ASP A 808 -16.67 6.41 0.59
CA ASP A 808 -16.70 6.44 2.05
C ASP A 808 -15.48 7.14 2.64
N TYR A 809 -14.28 6.86 2.11
CA TYR A 809 -13.05 7.54 2.56
C TYR A 809 -13.07 9.04 2.29
N LYS A 810 -13.48 9.47 1.08
CA LYS A 810 -13.63 10.90 0.75
C LYS A 810 -14.62 11.59 1.68
N LYS A 811 -15.78 10.96 1.91
CA LYS A 811 -16.79 11.48 2.83
C LYS A 811 -16.27 11.58 4.27
N ALA A 812 -15.59 10.54 4.75
CA ALA A 812 -15.03 10.52 6.10
C ALA A 812 -13.92 11.56 6.29
N LYS A 813 -13.04 11.72 5.31
CA LYS A 813 -12.00 12.77 5.31
C LYS A 813 -12.60 14.16 5.44
N LYS A 814 -13.59 14.47 4.59
CA LYS A 814 -14.31 15.75 4.66
C LYS A 814 -14.91 16.00 6.05
N GLU A 815 -15.60 15.01 6.62
CA GLU A 815 -16.20 15.13 7.95
C GLU A 815 -15.15 15.33 9.05
N ILE A 816 -13.94 14.74 8.94
CA ILE A 816 -12.84 15.01 9.86
C ILE A 816 -12.35 16.45 9.75
N LEU A 817 -12.16 16.95 8.52
CA LEU A 817 -11.70 18.32 8.29
C LEU A 817 -12.72 19.35 8.79
N GLU A 818 -14.01 19.11 8.57
CA GLU A 818 -15.10 19.92 9.11
C GLU A 818 -15.16 19.87 10.65
N LEU A 819 -14.91 18.69 11.23
CA LEU A 819 -14.89 18.53 12.68
C LEU A 819 -13.69 19.24 13.31
N LEU A 820 -12.51 19.15 12.71
CA LEU A 820 -11.32 19.93 13.09
C LEU A 820 -11.59 21.43 13.02
N LEU A 821 -12.24 21.88 11.95
CA LEU A 821 -12.63 23.29 11.80
C LEU A 821 -13.59 23.73 12.90
N SER A 822 -14.52 22.87 13.32
CA SER A 822 -15.46 23.18 14.42
C SER A 822 -14.79 23.36 15.79
N LEU A 823 -13.59 22.81 15.99
CA LEU A 823 -12.82 22.94 17.22
C LEU A 823 -11.80 24.09 17.18
N LYS A 824 -11.64 24.76 16.03
CA LYS A 824 -10.57 25.72 15.77
C LYS A 824 -10.56 26.90 16.74
N ASP A 825 -11.70 27.54 16.97
CA ASP A 825 -11.77 28.74 17.81
C ASP A 825 -11.41 28.42 19.27
N ASP A 826 -11.93 27.30 19.78
CA ASP A 826 -11.61 26.81 21.13
C ASP A 826 -10.13 26.41 21.23
N ALA A 827 -9.59 25.72 20.22
CA ALA A 827 -8.17 25.40 20.15
C ALA A 827 -7.29 26.66 20.16
N GLN A 828 -7.59 27.68 19.35
CA GLN A 828 -6.84 28.94 19.31
C GLN A 828 -6.88 29.70 20.65
N LYS A 829 -8.01 29.63 21.34
CA LYS A 829 -8.21 30.34 22.60
C LYS A 829 -7.48 29.66 23.77
N TYR A 830 -7.60 28.34 23.90
CA TYR A 830 -7.20 27.63 25.10
C TYR A 830 -5.92 26.80 24.95
N ILE A 831 -5.55 26.42 23.73
CA ILE A 831 -4.35 25.60 23.51
C ILE A 831 -3.20 26.50 23.09
N ARG A 832 -2.08 26.35 23.80
CA ARG A 832 -0.82 27.03 23.48
C ARG A 832 0.13 26.02 22.84
N PRO A 833 0.86 26.41 21.78
CA PRO A 833 1.66 25.47 21.01
C PRO A 833 2.95 25.09 21.76
N SER A 834 3.39 23.86 21.57
CA SER A 834 4.72 23.39 21.97
C SER A 834 5.57 23.11 20.74
N LEU A 835 6.88 23.26 20.85
CA LEU A 835 7.84 23.02 19.78
C LEU A 835 9.06 22.28 20.32
N TYR A 836 9.51 21.27 19.58
CA TYR A 836 10.62 20.42 19.97
C TYR A 836 11.65 20.31 18.85
N TRP A 837 12.92 20.19 19.23
CA TRP A 837 13.97 19.65 18.38
C TRP A 837 14.26 18.22 18.82
N ASN A 838 13.94 17.25 17.97
CA ASN A 838 13.85 15.85 18.40
C ASN A 838 13.00 15.73 19.69
N ASP A 839 13.54 15.21 20.77
CA ASP A 839 12.87 15.08 22.07
C ASP A 839 13.09 16.27 23.02
N THR A 840 13.80 17.31 22.58
CA THR A 840 14.13 18.47 23.42
C THR A 840 13.18 19.63 23.19
N GLU A 841 12.51 20.07 24.25
CA GLU A 841 11.60 21.21 24.24
C GLU A 841 12.34 22.52 23.93
N LEU A 842 11.83 23.27 22.96
CA LEU A 842 12.26 24.64 22.66
C LEU A 842 11.21 25.66 23.09
N ILE A 843 9.94 25.29 22.95
CA ILE A 843 8.77 26.05 23.39
C ILE A 843 7.85 25.09 24.13
N HIS A 844 7.43 25.47 25.33
CA HIS A 844 6.50 24.70 26.15
C HIS A 844 5.25 25.54 26.39
N GLU A 845 4.11 25.10 25.87
CA GLU A 845 2.80 25.76 26.03
C GLU A 845 2.85 27.27 25.76
N GLY A 846 3.44 27.64 24.63
CA GLY A 846 3.55 29.02 24.16
C GLY A 846 4.65 29.85 24.82
N LYS A 847 5.43 29.27 25.73
CA LYS A 847 6.57 29.95 26.39
C LYS A 847 7.88 29.44 25.82
N ALA A 848 8.74 30.36 25.38
CA ALA A 848 10.11 30.03 24.99
C ALA A 848 10.90 29.52 26.21
N VAL A 849 11.35 28.27 26.15
CA VAL A 849 12.24 27.65 27.16
C VAL A 849 13.67 27.51 26.64
N ALA A 850 13.87 27.75 25.34
CA ALA A 850 15.16 27.83 24.70
C ALA A 850 15.53 29.25 24.25
N ALA A 851 16.83 29.50 24.08
CA ALA A 851 17.37 30.71 23.47
C ALA A 851 18.47 30.40 22.45
N ILE A 852 18.64 31.27 21.47
CA ILE A 852 19.66 31.15 20.42
C ILE A 852 20.77 32.17 20.70
N TYR A 853 22.03 31.73 20.64
CA TYR A 853 23.22 32.54 20.86
C TYR A 853 24.09 32.52 19.60
N TYR A 854 24.39 33.69 19.06
CA TYR A 854 25.12 33.82 17.81
C TYR A 854 26.10 34.99 17.86
N ASP A 855 27.11 35.03 16.99
CA ASP A 855 27.99 36.20 16.82
C ASP A 855 28.06 36.56 15.34
N LYS A 856 29.01 35.98 14.60
CA LYS A 856 29.22 36.29 13.17
C LYS A 856 28.09 35.78 12.27
N ILE A 857 27.51 34.63 12.60
CA ILE A 857 26.55 33.92 11.73
C ILE A 857 25.15 34.05 12.31
N LYS A 858 24.25 34.74 11.59
CA LYS A 858 22.89 35.01 12.08
C LYS A 858 21.98 33.77 12.09
N PRO A 859 21.02 33.68 13.03
CA PRO A 859 20.14 32.52 13.21
C PRO A 859 18.87 32.54 12.33
N ASP A 860 18.78 33.44 11.34
CA ASP A 860 17.53 33.79 10.63
C ASP A 860 16.74 32.59 10.10
N VAL A 861 17.44 31.56 9.60
CA VAL A 861 16.82 30.32 9.07
C VAL A 861 16.10 29.55 10.18
N ILE A 862 16.75 29.31 11.33
CA ILE A 862 16.14 28.61 12.47
C ILE A 862 15.00 29.45 13.05
N VAL A 863 15.22 30.77 13.22
CA VAL A 863 14.19 31.68 13.74
C VAL A 863 12.92 31.65 12.87
N LYS A 864 13.08 31.73 11.54
CA LYS A 864 11.97 31.65 10.60
C LYS A 864 11.27 30.28 10.65
N ALA A 865 12.01 29.18 10.76
CA ALA A 865 11.45 27.84 10.84
C ALA A 865 10.63 27.63 12.13
N ILE A 866 11.15 28.07 13.28
CA ILE A 866 10.48 28.01 14.58
C ILE A 866 9.18 28.84 14.54
N LYS A 867 9.26 30.09 14.03
CA LYS A 867 8.09 30.97 13.91
C LYS A 867 7.02 30.39 13.00
N LYS A 868 7.41 29.79 11.87
CA LYS A 868 6.49 29.11 10.95
C LYS A 868 5.77 27.92 11.62
N LEU A 869 6.45 27.17 12.48
CA LEU A 869 5.89 25.97 13.11
C LEU A 869 5.07 26.27 14.37
N SER A 870 5.43 27.29 15.14
CA SER A 870 4.84 27.57 16.46
C SER A 870 4.10 28.91 16.56
N GLY A 871 4.28 29.82 15.60
CA GLY A 871 3.83 31.21 15.71
C GLY A 871 4.66 32.07 16.69
N ILE A 872 5.70 31.50 17.30
CA ILE A 872 6.51 32.14 18.36
C ILE A 872 7.96 32.27 17.89
N GLU A 873 8.60 33.34 18.30
CA GLU A 873 9.99 33.62 18.03
C GLU A 873 10.85 33.30 19.27
N LEU A 874 11.93 32.54 19.10
CA LEU A 874 12.87 32.32 20.20
C LEU A 874 13.72 33.56 20.42
N PRO A 875 14.00 33.91 21.68
CA PRO A 875 14.93 34.98 22.01
C PRO A 875 16.31 34.65 21.44
N SER A 876 16.91 35.62 20.76
CA SER A 876 18.21 35.50 20.12
C SER A 876 19.16 36.56 20.66
N PHE A 877 20.36 36.15 21.09
CA PHE A 877 21.34 37.01 21.75
C PHE A 877 22.67 37.00 20.99
N ASN A 878 23.32 38.17 20.93
CA ASN A 878 24.71 38.24 20.48
C ASN A 878 25.62 37.64 21.58
N ALA A 879 26.56 36.77 21.22
CA ALA A 879 27.32 35.89 22.10
C ALA A 879 28.40 36.60 22.97
N GLY A 880 28.29 37.92 23.16
CA GLY A 880 29.19 38.72 24.00
C GLY A 880 28.97 38.58 25.52
N GLY A 881 28.03 37.75 25.99
CA GLY A 881 27.70 37.56 27.42
C GLY A 881 27.50 36.09 27.79
N ASP A 882 27.30 35.80 29.09
CA ASP A 882 27.04 34.46 29.60
C ASP A 882 25.68 33.89 29.15
N LEU A 883 25.52 32.57 29.26
CA LEU A 883 24.23 31.91 29.05
C LEU A 883 23.20 32.47 30.05
N ASN A 884 22.00 32.78 29.56
CA ASN A 884 20.92 33.28 30.39
C ASN A 884 20.19 32.13 31.08
N ASP A 885 20.35 32.04 32.41
CA ASP A 885 19.79 31.00 33.28
C ASP A 885 18.26 30.87 33.23
N LYS A 886 17.54 31.85 32.65
CA LYS A 886 16.10 31.77 32.42
C LYS A 886 15.73 30.63 31.45
N TYR A 887 16.61 30.27 30.53
CA TYR A 887 16.33 29.29 29.48
C TYR A 887 17.02 27.96 29.81
N LYS A 888 16.22 26.89 29.85
CA LYS A 888 16.71 25.53 30.10
C LYS A 888 17.51 24.95 28.94
N THR A 889 17.40 25.57 27.76
CA THR A 889 18.06 25.11 26.54
C THR A 889 18.75 26.26 25.82
N ALA A 890 20.03 26.07 25.49
CA ALA A 890 20.81 27.02 24.72
C ALA A 890 21.17 26.43 23.34
N ILE A 891 20.97 27.19 22.26
CA ILE A 891 21.40 26.84 20.91
C ILE A 891 22.49 27.83 20.51
N ILE A 892 23.74 27.38 20.46
CA ILE A 892 24.91 28.20 20.15
C ILE A 892 25.31 27.96 18.69
N ILE A 893 25.49 29.03 17.93
CA ILE A 893 25.86 28.98 16.51
C ILE A 893 27.30 29.44 16.31
N GLY A 894 28.10 28.57 15.68
CA GLY A 894 29.49 28.81 15.31
C GLY A 894 30.49 28.00 16.13
N ASN A 895 31.66 27.73 15.55
CA ASN A 895 32.81 27.13 16.23
C ASN A 895 33.50 28.11 17.21
N ALA A 896 34.54 27.70 17.93
CA ALA A 896 35.22 28.54 18.94
C ALA A 896 35.82 29.84 18.38
N SER A 897 36.18 29.88 17.09
CA SER A 897 36.67 31.09 16.41
C SER A 897 35.55 32.01 15.91
N GLN A 898 34.34 31.48 15.80
CA GLN A 898 33.13 32.15 15.32
C GLN A 898 32.22 32.58 16.47
N ASN A 899 32.31 31.94 17.63
CA ASN A 899 31.47 32.20 18.80
C ASN A 899 32.22 31.89 20.11
N PRO A 900 32.44 32.89 21.00
CA PRO A 900 33.19 32.70 22.24
C PRO A 900 32.49 31.77 23.25
N LEU A 901 31.15 31.67 23.22
CA LEU A 901 30.42 30.74 24.07
C LEU A 901 30.68 29.28 23.67
N SER A 902 30.82 29.00 22.37
CA SER A 902 31.21 27.67 21.89
C SER A 902 32.55 27.26 22.47
N LYS A 903 33.55 28.17 22.44
CA LYS A 903 34.86 27.93 23.06
C LYS A 903 34.74 27.54 24.53
N LYS A 904 34.01 28.35 25.31
CA LYS A 904 33.81 28.12 26.75
C LYS A 904 33.20 26.73 27.02
N ILE A 905 32.15 26.35 26.30
CA ILE A 905 31.46 25.07 26.50
C ILE A 905 32.32 23.89 26.05
N LEU A 906 33.03 24.01 24.93
CA LEU A 906 33.93 22.98 24.42
C LEU A 906 35.11 22.75 25.38
N ASP A 907 35.74 23.81 25.87
CA ASP A 907 36.85 23.74 26.84
C ASP A 907 36.39 23.08 28.16
N GLN A 908 35.22 23.47 28.68
CA GLN A 908 34.63 22.88 29.89
C GLN A 908 34.37 21.39 29.78
N ASN A 909 34.01 20.91 28.59
CA ASN A 909 33.67 19.52 28.32
C ASN A 909 34.85 18.73 27.71
N GLN A 910 36.04 19.33 27.62
CA GLN A 910 37.22 18.75 26.96
C GLN A 910 36.88 18.19 25.56
N SER A 911 36.04 18.93 24.83
CA SER A 911 35.46 18.50 23.56
C SER A 911 36.17 19.17 22.39
N ARG A 912 36.42 18.42 21.31
CA ARG A 912 37.10 18.94 20.12
C ARG A 912 36.22 19.94 19.35
N ASP A 913 36.78 21.06 18.93
CA ASP A 913 36.06 22.03 18.09
C ASP A 913 35.95 21.61 16.61
N ALA A 914 35.18 22.36 15.82
CA ALA A 914 35.16 22.22 14.37
C ALA A 914 36.43 22.86 13.76
N ASP A 915 37.15 22.09 12.96
CA ASP A 915 38.34 22.49 12.22
C ASP A 915 38.39 21.77 10.85
N ASN A 916 39.36 22.11 10.00
CA ASN A 916 39.46 21.52 8.65
C ASN A 916 39.60 19.98 8.66
N ASN A 917 40.00 19.40 9.79
CA ASN A 917 40.17 17.97 10.02
C ASN A 917 39.01 17.37 10.84
N TYR A 918 37.98 18.10 11.24
CA TYR A 918 36.78 17.57 11.89
C TYR A 918 35.67 18.62 11.97
N PRO A 919 34.46 18.37 11.48
CA PRO A 919 34.03 17.17 10.77
C PRO A 919 34.57 17.09 9.33
N GLY A 920 35.41 18.04 8.90
CA GLY A 920 35.90 18.17 7.53
C GLY A 920 35.26 19.37 6.82
N ALA A 921 35.97 19.94 5.83
CA ALA A 921 35.51 21.11 5.09
C ALA A 921 34.13 20.87 4.43
N GLY A 922 33.23 21.85 4.51
CA GLY A 922 31.86 21.78 3.97
C GLY A 922 30.88 20.97 4.83
N SER A 923 31.33 20.46 5.98
CA SER A 923 30.56 19.63 6.91
C SER A 923 30.21 20.40 8.20
N TYR A 924 29.41 19.77 9.05
CA TYR A 924 28.93 20.34 10.31
C TYR A 924 28.71 19.27 11.38
N TYR A 925 28.63 19.73 12.63
CA TYR A 925 28.07 18.98 13.75
C TYR A 925 26.99 19.80 14.48
N ILE A 926 26.10 19.09 15.16
CA ILE A 926 25.11 19.53 16.14
C ILE A 926 25.38 18.72 17.41
N ARG A 927 26.20 19.25 18.30
CA ARG A 927 26.63 18.54 19.51
C ARG A 927 25.81 18.97 20.70
N GLU A 928 25.33 18.00 21.47
CA GLU A 928 24.61 18.22 22.72
C GLU A 928 25.55 18.07 23.91
N PHE A 929 25.41 18.98 24.87
CA PHE A 929 26.02 18.94 26.18
C PHE A 929 24.94 19.12 27.24
N GLU A 930 25.12 18.49 28.39
CA GLU A 930 24.25 18.65 29.55
C GLU A 930 25.07 19.20 30.71
N ASN A 931 24.75 20.42 31.14
CA ASN A 931 25.45 21.12 32.22
C ASN A 931 24.44 21.49 33.30
N SER A 932 24.53 20.86 34.47
CA SER A 932 23.68 21.16 35.63
C SER A 932 22.16 21.10 35.33
N GLY A 933 21.74 20.16 34.48
CA GLY A 933 20.33 19.99 34.07
C GLY A 933 19.86 20.93 32.95
N ASN A 934 20.71 21.84 32.47
CA ASN A 934 20.47 22.62 31.25
C ASN A 934 21.09 21.92 30.04
N LYS A 935 20.38 21.97 28.91
CA LYS A 935 20.85 21.42 27.64
C LYS A 935 21.48 22.50 26.78
N THR A 936 22.65 22.23 26.21
CA THR A 936 23.31 23.13 25.26
C THR A 936 23.56 22.39 23.95
N PHE A 937 23.12 22.99 22.84
CA PHE A 937 23.44 22.55 21.50
C PHE A 937 24.46 23.49 20.87
N ILE A 938 25.55 22.96 20.31
CA ILE A 938 26.47 23.72 19.47
C ILE A 938 26.27 23.28 18.02
N ILE A 939 25.95 24.23 17.15
CA ILE A 939 25.85 24.04 15.69
C ILE A 939 27.07 24.71 15.06
N ALA A 940 28.00 23.91 14.55
CA ALA A 940 29.26 24.43 14.02
C ALA A 940 29.77 23.61 12.83
N GLY A 941 30.40 24.30 11.89
CA GLY A 941 31.27 23.73 10.86
C GLY A 941 32.65 24.38 10.91
N PRO A 942 33.65 23.84 10.19
CA PRO A 942 34.99 24.43 10.15
C PRO A 942 34.98 25.85 9.57
N GLU A 943 34.12 26.05 8.57
CA GLU A 943 33.86 27.32 7.92
C GLU A 943 32.40 27.77 8.06
N GLU A 944 32.11 28.99 7.59
CA GLU A 944 30.77 29.59 7.66
C GLU A 944 29.73 28.79 6.88
N GLU A 945 30.11 28.23 5.73
CA GLU A 945 29.24 27.40 4.89
C GLU A 945 28.78 26.13 5.62
N GLY A 946 29.71 25.36 6.20
CA GLY A 946 29.38 24.23 7.05
C GLY A 946 28.44 24.61 8.20
N THR A 947 28.69 25.73 8.88
CA THR A 947 27.78 26.19 9.95
C THR A 947 26.37 26.52 9.45
N LYS A 948 26.24 27.24 8.32
CA LYS A 948 24.93 27.53 7.68
C LYS A 948 24.20 26.25 7.26
N LYS A 949 24.93 25.25 6.80
CA LYS A 949 24.40 23.92 6.49
C LYS A 949 23.86 23.24 7.75
N GLY A 950 24.60 23.27 8.85
CA GLY A 950 24.15 22.76 10.15
C GLY A 950 22.89 23.43 10.66
N ILE A 951 22.76 24.76 10.51
CA ILE A 951 21.54 25.53 10.86
C ILE A 951 20.33 25.03 10.04
N THR A 952 20.54 24.78 8.74
CA THR A 952 19.51 24.28 7.84
C THR A 952 19.06 22.87 8.23
N MET A 953 20.02 21.99 8.54
CA MET A 953 19.75 20.60 8.93
C MET A 953 19.10 20.51 10.31
N PHE A 954 19.51 21.34 11.27
CA PHE A 954 18.86 21.46 12.58
C PHE A 954 17.36 21.72 12.43
N SER A 955 16.98 22.60 11.51
CA SER A 955 15.59 22.98 11.26
C SER A 955 14.72 21.83 10.72
N GLN A 956 15.32 20.77 10.15
CA GLN A 956 14.59 19.60 9.65
C GLN A 956 14.05 18.71 10.78
N PHE A 957 14.66 18.77 11.96
CA PHE A 957 14.26 17.98 13.13
C PHE A 957 13.23 18.67 14.01
N LEU A 958 12.76 19.86 13.64
CA LEU A 958 11.74 20.60 14.38
C LEU A 958 10.34 20.01 14.15
N TYR A 959 9.55 19.87 15.21
CA TYR A 959 8.10 19.64 15.11
C TYR A 959 7.33 20.37 16.20
N SER A 960 6.06 20.64 15.90
CA SER A 960 5.15 21.38 16.76
C SER A 960 3.94 20.53 17.14
N GLU A 961 3.40 20.79 18.32
CA GLU A 961 2.11 20.30 18.79
C GLU A 961 1.19 21.49 19.08
N GLY A 962 -0.12 21.33 18.88
CA GLY A 962 -1.12 22.36 19.22
C GLY A 962 -1.13 23.61 18.34
N ASN A 963 -0.46 23.61 17.19
CA ASN A 963 -0.46 24.73 16.23
C ASN A 963 -1.10 24.41 14.86
N TRP A 964 -1.71 23.23 14.71
CA TRP A 964 -2.23 22.76 13.42
C TRP A 964 -3.52 23.47 12.95
N LEU A 965 -4.21 24.20 13.83
CA LEU A 965 -5.45 24.95 13.54
C LEU A 965 -5.27 26.48 13.62
N ASN A 966 -4.06 26.95 13.92
CA ASN A 966 -3.80 28.35 14.28
C ASN A 966 -3.09 29.14 13.15
N ARG A 967 -2.95 28.57 11.94
CA ARG A 967 -2.13 29.12 10.84
C ARG A 967 -2.78 30.24 10.01
N ASP A 968 -3.91 30.79 10.44
CA ASP A 968 -4.60 31.89 9.75
C ASP A 968 -3.92 33.27 9.91
N LYS A 969 -2.64 33.30 10.33
CA LYS A 969 -1.82 34.52 10.37
C LYS A 969 -0.73 34.50 9.33
#